data_AF-A0A017SUP9-F1
#
_entry.id   AF-A0A017SUP9-F1
#
_cell.length_a   1.000
_cell.length_b   1.000
_cell.length_c   1.000
_cell.angle_alpha   90.00
_cell.angle_beta   90.00
_cell.angle_gamma   90.00
#
_symmetry.space_group_name_H-M   'P 1'
#
loop_
_entity.id
_entity.type
_entity.pdbx_description
1 polymer ?
#
loop_
_entity_poly.entity_id
_entity_poly.type
_entity_poly.pdbx_seq_one_letter_code
_entity_poly.pdbx_strand_id
1 'polypeptide(L)'
;MPSLPSRYLGRAARALARAALPALLIAPACTSLFENDPPPADVPEGPELAPGEVCVTPAPPSVRVRFEPSFIALAPCGNPSGAPCERTVNVVVDPDVCTSTPVTFQSADASVVAPPAEGNVGLRQPTLSVVVRAGARGESTITALVPRGDGSNATAELTVAVLPGERTACTGEASSPLLNAGDTLRGEGGLAGATLTLPEGADHPNQGSFIWSVAPFPAALHCAADLDLPGHLPLGPAITFGPEDKKLPREIPFSVPLNPALIPAQARLRHIRLAYAGPGFHDPRPVPIADPRIEQIDGQWALTFKAPRLGTYQAFVRADGGVTSRKRRLSHRAIMGISMGGGGSAMVGLRNHHLFDVVAPLGGPVDWTWLLHHIEQNHLGGFRPIASGTTLNDIELTAAACTTSADCEPDETCLGPEGVGPGHCAFLPVPGTPYEHPSTFNRWWYEYPREGNGGSFDRNDYIQIFRDLALMFGNPNGENLSEGAESLPAGVPPDDRSVIGDSGECSVWVEPLDDHPNREHQEQLKQQCPTERCSHTLTLTGYFDDEYNPDGTFPVITVCDGSPQNQSLTPYANTWSAEGNGYPLELALAVDYNGNGVRDEMEPLIRAGREPFQDTGEDGLPSALEPGYEPLVNEDPAGDDYDPQYNPTGTEGDHRYQQGEPFDDVGLDGVPGTTQQPPGGWRNPGDGFDVGEADGAFTVSSGLQRVWDVDPHSVVRGWSTAIPGGPLDDVALSRLDLWTDGGTRDLFNFMADAQHLVGTFAARGRDVAYLTDFGLAPGLEATTPDQYAPGRIVWEDLQGVVLQRYGKADPTPADIESGSGQHVGTGAEIIARLQAALYFAGSRWPEPHLRRLVAPSADKPAEGLDRCEINGTCIFDFTSTFGRMGPVAVNLPPGYGHADLQDRRYPVIYLMHGYGQEPQDLAAAGLILQAFMNDGQVSEKTRLPKAIVVYVDGRCRENAAGKAECLQGTFYGDSARPDGPQMEQWLLELMDHIDQRYRTLGETETSWTQ
;
A
#
# COMPACT_ATOMS: atom_id res chain seq x y z
N MET A 1 -39.08 9.45 -27.43
CA MET A 1 -38.10 8.39 -27.74
C MET A 1 -36.95 8.57 -26.76
N PRO A 2 -36.74 7.64 -25.82
CA PRO A 2 -35.62 7.69 -24.88
C PRO A 2 -34.36 7.11 -25.53
N SER A 3 -33.21 7.75 -25.31
CA SER A 3 -31.90 7.29 -25.79
C SER A 3 -30.93 7.13 -24.62
N LEU A 4 -30.58 5.87 -24.38
CA LEU A 4 -29.27 5.29 -23.99
C LEU A 4 -28.60 5.72 -22.66
N PRO A 5 -28.26 4.75 -21.76
CA PRO A 5 -27.55 5.00 -20.50
C PRO A 5 -26.05 4.73 -20.63
N SER A 6 -25.22 5.77 -20.66
CA SER A 6 -23.79 5.69 -20.29
C SER A 6 -23.67 6.20 -18.85
N ARG A 7 -23.67 5.30 -17.86
CA ARG A 7 -23.78 5.68 -16.44
C ARG A 7 -22.59 5.36 -15.53
N TYR A 8 -21.52 4.70 -15.97
CA TYR A 8 -20.53 4.17 -15.02
C TYR A 8 -19.15 4.84 -15.00
N LEU A 9 -18.63 5.40 -16.09
CA LEU A 9 -17.26 5.99 -16.10
C LEU A 9 -17.20 7.51 -15.86
N GLY A 10 -18.34 8.18 -15.88
CA GLY A 10 -18.41 9.63 -15.75
C GLY A 10 -18.25 10.17 -14.33
N ARG A 11 -18.30 9.36 -13.26
CA ARG A 11 -18.36 9.89 -11.88
C ARG A 11 -17.00 10.13 -11.25
N ALA A 12 -15.98 9.29 -11.46
CA ALA A 12 -14.63 9.52 -10.93
C ALA A 12 -13.92 10.69 -11.66
N ALA A 13 -14.01 10.75 -12.99
CA ALA A 13 -13.53 11.89 -13.77
C ALA A 13 -14.32 13.17 -13.48
N ARG A 14 -15.64 13.09 -13.24
CA ARG A 14 -16.43 14.25 -12.75
C ARG A 14 -16.18 14.55 -11.28
N ALA A 15 -15.74 13.62 -10.44
CA ALA A 15 -15.37 13.87 -9.05
C ALA A 15 -14.01 14.56 -8.99
N LEU A 16 -13.03 14.13 -9.79
CA LEU A 16 -11.79 14.87 -10.02
C LEU A 16 -12.07 16.27 -10.59
N ALA A 17 -12.97 16.40 -11.58
CA ALA A 17 -13.33 17.71 -12.14
C ALA A 17 -14.24 18.57 -11.22
N ARG A 18 -15.08 17.99 -10.36
CA ARG A 18 -16.01 18.71 -9.45
C ARG A 18 -15.45 18.95 -8.05
N ALA A 19 -14.54 18.12 -7.55
CA ALA A 19 -13.82 18.32 -6.29
C ALA A 19 -12.63 19.29 -6.47
N ALA A 20 -12.04 19.34 -7.67
CA ALA A 20 -11.07 20.36 -8.02
C ALA A 20 -11.70 21.76 -8.11
N LEU A 21 -12.98 21.89 -8.51
CA LEU A 21 -13.60 23.21 -8.66
C LEU A 21 -13.70 24.02 -7.34
N PRO A 22 -14.10 23.47 -6.18
CA PRO A 22 -14.05 24.22 -4.92
C PRO A 22 -12.64 24.34 -4.34
N ALA A 23 -11.73 23.39 -4.57
CA ALA A 23 -10.32 23.52 -4.17
C ALA A 23 -9.57 24.61 -4.96
N LEU A 24 -9.99 24.88 -6.21
CA LEU A 24 -9.53 26.02 -7.01
C LEU A 24 -10.27 27.33 -6.71
N LEU A 25 -11.36 27.33 -5.93
CA LEU A 25 -12.17 28.53 -5.64
C LEU A 25 -11.77 29.30 -4.37
N ILE A 26 -10.64 28.95 -3.72
CA ILE A 26 -9.94 29.86 -2.78
C ILE A 26 -8.70 30.50 -3.46
N ALA A 27 -8.43 30.20 -4.73
CA ALA A 27 -7.64 31.12 -5.55
C ALA A 27 -8.57 32.24 -6.05
N PRO A 28 -8.24 33.53 -5.86
CA PRO A 28 -9.06 34.60 -6.43
C PRO A 28 -9.01 34.46 -7.94
N ALA A 29 -10.17 34.13 -8.53
CA ALA A 29 -10.37 34.13 -9.97
C ALA A 29 -10.09 35.54 -10.51
N CYS A 30 -8.91 35.74 -11.11
CA CYS A 30 -8.66 36.89 -11.96
C CYS A 30 -9.44 36.70 -13.25
N THR A 31 -10.60 37.34 -13.30
CA THR A 31 -11.27 37.63 -14.56
C THR A 31 -10.41 38.61 -15.36
N SER A 32 -10.36 38.37 -16.66
CA SER A 32 -9.68 39.15 -17.70
C SER A 32 -9.75 40.67 -17.48
N LEU A 33 -8.58 41.29 -17.29
CA LEU A 33 -8.32 42.69 -17.60
C LEU A 33 -6.96 42.78 -18.30
N PHE A 34 -6.93 42.40 -19.58
CA PHE A 34 -5.90 42.90 -20.49
C PHE A 34 -6.31 44.31 -20.90
N GLU A 35 -5.83 45.31 -20.19
CA GLU A 35 -5.74 46.68 -20.69
C GLU A 35 -4.36 47.25 -20.36
N ASN A 36 -3.57 47.37 -21.43
CA ASN A 36 -2.34 48.17 -21.60
C ASN A 36 -1.12 47.79 -20.76
N ASP A 37 -0.11 47.25 -21.46
CA ASP A 37 1.27 47.10 -20.98
C ASP A 37 1.78 48.41 -20.34
N PRO A 38 2.27 48.39 -19.09
CA PRO A 38 3.14 49.44 -18.61
C PRO A 38 4.51 49.33 -19.30
N PRO A 39 5.24 50.44 -19.50
CA PRO A 39 6.57 50.41 -20.11
C PRO A 39 7.53 49.57 -19.24
N PRO A 40 8.61 49.01 -19.82
CA PRO A 40 9.56 48.21 -19.06
C PRO A 40 10.14 49.08 -17.94
N ALA A 41 9.79 48.75 -16.70
CA ALA A 41 10.52 49.25 -15.55
C ALA A 41 11.94 48.69 -15.62
N ASP A 42 12.93 49.53 -15.35
CA ASP A 42 14.35 49.17 -15.33
C ASP A 42 14.56 47.80 -14.66
N VAL A 43 15.20 46.89 -15.40
CA VAL A 43 15.55 45.54 -14.93
C VAL A 43 16.42 45.72 -13.67
N PRO A 44 15.95 45.33 -12.47
CA PRO A 44 16.85 45.26 -11.32
C PRO A 44 17.97 44.27 -11.65
N GLU A 45 19.18 44.46 -11.10
CA GLU A 45 20.30 43.51 -11.20
C GLU A 45 19.88 42.11 -10.70
N GLY A 46 19.25 41.33 -11.58
CA GLY A 46 18.87 39.94 -11.37
C GLY A 46 19.87 39.02 -12.06
N PRO A 47 19.99 37.76 -11.62
CA PRO A 47 20.81 36.77 -12.29
C PRO A 47 20.29 36.52 -13.72
N GLU A 48 21.20 36.23 -14.63
CA GLU A 48 20.87 35.88 -16.02
C GLU A 48 20.03 34.58 -16.05
N LEU A 49 18.82 34.69 -16.60
CA LEU A 49 17.92 33.56 -16.77
C LEU A 49 18.48 32.60 -17.83
N ALA A 50 18.39 31.30 -17.56
CA ALA A 50 18.70 30.29 -18.56
C ALA A 50 17.65 30.33 -19.68
N PRO A 51 17.98 29.86 -20.89
CA PRO A 51 17.00 29.77 -21.98
C PRO A 51 15.73 29.03 -21.53
N GLY A 52 14.56 29.63 -21.81
CA GLY A 52 13.23 29.13 -21.42
C GLY A 52 12.90 29.13 -19.92
N GLU A 53 13.81 29.58 -19.04
CA GLU A 53 13.55 29.77 -17.62
C GLU A 53 12.78 31.08 -17.39
N VAL A 54 11.89 31.07 -16.41
CA VAL A 54 11.10 32.24 -16.02
C VAL A 54 11.36 32.53 -14.55
N CYS A 55 11.45 33.81 -14.20
CA CYS A 55 11.35 34.25 -12.81
C CYS A 55 10.27 35.32 -12.69
N VAL A 56 9.34 35.12 -11.76
CA VAL A 56 8.26 36.07 -11.47
C VAL A 56 8.49 36.64 -10.09
N THR A 57 8.53 37.97 -9.97
CA THR A 57 8.62 38.61 -8.66
C THR A 57 7.40 38.22 -7.82
N PRO A 58 7.57 37.59 -6.65
CA PRO A 58 6.45 37.16 -5.84
C PRO A 58 5.63 38.36 -5.36
N ALA A 59 4.32 38.15 -5.25
CA ALA A 59 3.48 39.09 -4.52
C ALA A 59 3.94 39.10 -3.04
N PRO A 60 4.03 40.27 -2.38
CA PRO A 60 4.44 40.33 -0.98
C PRO A 60 3.71 39.34 -0.05
N PRO A 61 2.37 39.16 -0.13
CA PRO A 61 1.67 38.22 0.72
C PRO A 61 1.85 36.75 0.31
N SER A 62 2.53 36.39 -0.78
CA SER A 62 2.83 34.99 -1.12
C SER A 62 4.17 34.51 -0.58
N VAL A 63 5.08 35.42 -0.17
CA VAL A 63 6.36 35.04 0.42
C VAL A 63 6.16 34.38 1.78
N ARG A 64 6.65 33.15 1.91
CA ARG A 64 6.62 32.29 3.09
C ARG A 64 8.03 31.82 3.42
N VAL A 65 8.30 31.63 4.70
CA VAL A 65 9.59 31.17 5.22
C VAL A 65 9.30 30.02 6.18
N ARG A 66 10.20 29.04 6.24
CA ARG A 66 10.16 27.97 7.25
C ARG A 66 11.57 27.49 7.62
N PHE A 67 11.68 26.85 8.77
CA PHE A 67 12.87 26.09 9.17
C PHE A 67 12.66 24.58 8.94
N GLU A 68 13.70 23.90 8.48
CA GLU A 68 13.77 22.45 8.33
C GLU A 68 15.03 21.91 9.03
N PRO A 69 14.90 21.22 10.18
CA PRO A 69 13.68 21.03 10.97
C PRO A 69 13.24 22.33 11.69
N SER A 70 11.97 22.40 12.12
CA SER A 70 11.42 23.52 12.89
C SER A 70 11.77 23.49 14.40
N PHE A 71 12.36 22.39 14.85
CA PHE A 71 12.81 22.18 16.22
C PHE A 71 14.18 21.49 16.24
N ILE A 72 15.05 21.92 17.15
CA ILE A 72 16.29 21.21 17.49
C ILE A 72 16.53 21.18 19.01
N ALA A 73 17.19 20.12 19.46
CA ALA A 73 17.71 20.01 20.82
C ALA A 73 19.23 19.80 20.78
N LEU A 74 19.93 20.45 21.71
CA LEU A 74 21.39 20.45 21.82
C LEU A 74 21.82 20.32 23.27
N ALA A 75 23.05 19.89 23.51
CA ALA A 75 23.70 19.96 24.81
C ALA A 75 24.62 21.21 24.90
N PRO A 76 24.89 21.75 26.11
CA PRO A 76 25.90 22.79 26.28
C PRO A 76 27.25 22.40 25.69
N CYS A 77 27.94 23.34 25.05
CA CYS A 77 29.29 23.11 24.55
C CYS A 77 30.23 22.63 25.67
N GLY A 78 30.97 21.55 25.43
CA GLY A 78 31.88 20.95 26.43
C GLY A 78 31.21 20.01 27.43
N ASN A 79 29.97 19.57 27.16
CA ASN A 79 29.31 18.54 27.94
C ASN A 79 30.16 17.24 28.00
N PRO A 80 30.37 16.65 29.18
CA PRO A 80 31.14 15.41 29.33
C PRO A 80 30.53 14.20 28.62
N SER A 81 29.22 14.21 28.31
CA SER A 81 28.57 13.10 27.62
C SER A 81 28.92 12.97 26.14
N GLY A 82 29.55 14.00 25.55
CA GLY A 82 29.83 14.04 24.11
C GLY A 82 28.60 14.34 23.24
N ALA A 83 27.45 14.64 23.84
CA ALA A 83 26.24 15.06 23.13
C ALA A 83 26.49 16.31 22.27
N PRO A 84 25.88 16.41 21.08
CA PRO A 84 26.15 17.51 20.15
C PRO A 84 25.71 18.85 20.71
N CYS A 85 26.58 19.85 20.52
CA CYS A 85 26.33 21.24 20.89
C CYS A 85 26.07 22.16 19.70
N GLU A 86 26.10 21.62 18.48
CA GLU A 86 25.81 22.33 17.23
C GLU A 86 24.98 21.46 16.30
N ARG A 87 24.09 22.07 15.51
CA ARG A 87 23.31 21.40 14.45
C ARG A 87 23.07 22.35 13.28
N THR A 88 23.06 21.79 12.07
CA THR A 88 22.71 22.55 10.85
C THR A 88 21.20 22.54 10.66
N VAL A 89 20.63 23.69 10.34
CA VAL A 89 19.20 23.87 10.04
C VAL A 89 19.06 24.62 8.71
N ASN A 90 18.08 24.25 7.91
CA ASN A 90 17.78 24.92 6.64
C ASN A 90 16.67 25.95 6.83
N VAL A 91 16.85 27.14 6.26
CA VAL A 91 15.80 28.15 6.09
C VAL A 91 15.34 28.11 4.65
N VAL A 92 14.08 27.76 4.41
CA VAL A 92 13.51 27.66 3.06
C VAL A 92 12.54 28.82 2.82
N VAL A 93 12.62 29.43 1.64
CA VAL A 93 11.76 30.52 1.21
C VAL A 93 10.95 30.10 -0.02
N ASP A 94 9.63 30.24 0.05
CA ASP A 94 8.71 30.03 -1.06
C ASP A 94 7.96 31.33 -1.41
N PRO A 95 7.68 31.61 -2.70
CA PRO A 95 8.31 30.98 -3.87
C PRO A 95 9.75 31.48 -4.09
N ASP A 96 10.36 31.10 -5.21
CA ASP A 96 11.67 31.62 -5.63
C ASP A 96 11.66 33.16 -5.75
N VAL A 97 12.70 33.83 -5.26
CA VAL A 97 12.89 35.28 -5.38
C VAL A 97 13.89 35.61 -6.49
N CYS A 98 13.55 36.54 -7.39
CA CYS A 98 14.38 36.86 -8.56
C CYS A 98 15.66 37.64 -8.23
N THR A 99 15.73 38.26 -7.06
CA THR A 99 16.89 39.04 -6.62
C THR A 99 17.45 38.47 -5.33
N SER A 100 18.75 38.68 -5.08
CA SER A 100 19.38 38.32 -3.81
C SER A 100 18.63 39.01 -2.66
N THR A 101 17.99 38.22 -1.81
CA THR A 101 17.17 38.68 -0.70
C THR A 101 17.83 38.27 0.61
N PRO A 102 18.10 39.23 1.52
CA PRO A 102 18.75 38.90 2.79
C PRO A 102 17.81 38.15 3.72
N VAL A 103 18.38 37.21 4.47
CA VAL A 103 17.75 36.51 5.60
C VAL A 103 18.48 36.95 6.86
N THR A 104 17.76 37.62 7.76
CA THR A 104 18.30 38.04 9.06
C THR A 104 17.65 37.25 10.19
N PHE A 105 18.30 37.21 11.35
CA PHE A 105 17.87 36.39 12.47
C PHE A 105 17.81 37.18 13.76
N GLN A 106 16.79 36.90 14.56
CA GLN A 106 16.64 37.41 15.92
C GLN A 106 16.56 36.23 16.88
N SER A 107 17.22 36.32 18.03
CA SER A 107 17.10 35.35 19.11
C SER A 107 16.32 35.98 20.26
N ALA A 108 15.34 35.24 20.79
CA ALA A 108 14.58 35.66 21.98
C ALA A 108 15.46 35.72 23.24
N ASP A 109 16.44 34.82 23.35
CA ASP A 109 17.44 34.79 24.40
C ASP A 109 18.80 34.36 23.84
N ALA A 110 19.66 35.34 23.57
CA ALA A 110 21.01 35.15 23.05
C ALA A 110 21.95 34.40 24.01
N SER A 111 21.59 34.29 25.30
CA SER A 111 22.38 33.51 26.27
C SER A 111 22.16 32.01 26.09
N VAL A 112 20.96 31.59 25.67
CA VAL A 112 20.60 30.19 25.35
C VAL A 112 21.04 29.82 23.95
N VAL A 113 20.76 30.68 22.96
CA VAL A 113 21.17 30.47 21.56
C VAL A 113 21.43 31.81 20.89
N ALA A 114 22.63 32.02 20.36
CA ALA A 114 22.94 33.23 19.61
C ALA A 114 22.26 33.20 18.22
N PRO A 115 21.86 34.36 17.65
CA PRO A 115 21.38 34.40 16.28
C PRO A 115 22.47 33.87 15.32
N PRO A 116 22.14 32.99 14.36
CA PRO A 116 23.10 32.48 13.39
C PRO A 116 23.55 33.58 12.42
N ALA A 117 24.58 33.26 11.63
CA ALA A 117 25.07 34.18 10.61
C ALA A 117 23.98 34.50 9.57
N GLU A 118 23.85 35.79 9.24
CA GLU A 118 22.99 36.26 8.16
C GLU A 118 23.46 35.70 6.81
N GLY A 119 22.52 35.55 5.89
CA GLY A 119 22.79 35.05 4.54
C GLY A 119 21.82 35.61 3.53
N ASN A 120 21.83 35.09 2.31
CA ASN A 120 20.90 35.47 1.27
C ASN A 120 20.26 34.24 0.64
N VAL A 121 19.02 34.40 0.19
CA VAL A 121 18.35 33.50 -0.74
C VAL A 121 18.19 34.21 -2.09
N GLY A 122 18.01 33.45 -3.15
CA GLY A 122 17.94 33.98 -4.51
C GLY A 122 17.39 32.97 -5.50
N LEU A 123 17.35 33.35 -6.78
CA LEU A 123 16.98 32.44 -7.86
C LEU A 123 17.95 31.24 -7.87
N ARG A 124 17.42 30.01 -7.95
CA ARG A 124 18.16 28.74 -7.84
C ARG A 124 18.85 28.51 -6.48
N GLN A 125 18.58 29.34 -5.48
CA GLN A 125 19.07 29.21 -4.11
C GLN A 125 17.92 29.50 -3.11
N PRO A 126 16.87 28.64 -3.08
CA PRO A 126 15.71 28.85 -2.23
C PRO A 126 15.95 28.50 -0.75
N THR A 127 17.14 27.99 -0.43
CA THR A 127 17.48 27.48 0.90
C THR A 127 18.79 28.08 1.40
N LEU A 128 18.79 28.54 2.65
CA LEU A 128 19.98 28.98 3.38
C LEU A 128 20.24 28.00 4.54
N SER A 129 21.36 27.29 4.52
CA SER A 129 21.79 26.44 5.63
C SER A 129 22.55 27.24 6.69
N VAL A 130 22.13 27.14 7.95
CA VAL A 130 22.73 27.84 9.10
C VAL A 130 23.13 26.84 10.18
N VAL A 131 24.27 27.09 10.84
CA VAL A 131 24.71 26.30 12.01
C VAL A 131 24.22 26.99 13.28
N VAL A 132 23.43 26.28 14.07
CA VAL A 132 22.94 26.73 15.37
C VAL A 132 23.79 26.10 16.48
N ARG A 133 24.26 26.92 17.42
CA ARG A 133 25.16 26.53 18.50
C ARG A 133 24.53 26.78 19.87
N ALA A 134 24.65 25.80 20.76
CA ALA A 134 24.14 25.87 22.12
C ALA A 134 24.94 26.81 23.02
N GLY A 135 24.22 27.63 23.79
CA GLY A 135 24.71 28.45 24.89
C GLY A 135 24.34 27.86 26.26
N ALA A 136 23.71 28.66 27.11
CA ALA A 136 23.21 28.28 28.42
C ALA A 136 22.01 27.32 28.31
N ARG A 137 21.79 26.52 29.36
CA ARG A 137 20.62 25.64 29.44
C ARG A 137 19.33 26.46 29.48
N GLY A 138 18.33 26.02 28.73
CA GLY A 138 17.06 26.72 28.59
C GLY A 138 16.43 26.44 27.23
N GLU A 139 15.27 27.05 26.99
CA GLU A 139 14.60 27.05 25.69
C GLU A 139 14.57 28.48 25.15
N SER A 140 14.78 28.63 23.84
CA SER A 140 14.75 29.92 23.17
C SER A 140 14.35 29.75 21.71
N THR A 141 13.90 30.83 21.09
CA THR A 141 13.41 30.85 19.71
C THR A 141 14.32 31.70 18.85
N ILE A 142 14.69 31.18 17.67
CA ILE A 142 15.29 31.97 16.59
C ILE A 142 14.18 32.32 15.59
N THR A 143 13.98 33.60 15.33
CA THR A 143 13.07 34.10 14.30
C THR A 143 13.86 34.49 13.05
N ALA A 144 13.55 33.87 11.90
CA ALA A 144 14.05 34.29 10.60
C ALA A 144 13.18 35.43 10.05
N LEU A 145 13.80 36.46 9.47
CA LEU A 145 13.11 37.58 8.83
C LEU A 145 13.56 37.71 7.37
N VAL A 146 12.59 37.66 6.46
CA VAL A 146 12.81 37.80 5.01
C VAL A 146 11.93 38.94 4.47
N PRO A 147 12.51 39.98 3.86
CA PRO A 147 11.75 41.09 3.29
C PRO A 147 10.77 40.64 2.20
N ARG A 148 9.53 41.15 2.25
CA ARG A 148 8.49 40.89 1.23
C ARG A 148 8.48 41.91 0.09
N GLY A 149 9.26 42.98 0.21
CA GLY A 149 9.30 44.09 -0.76
C GLY A 149 8.25 45.18 -0.54
N ASP A 150 7.28 45.01 0.37
CA ASP A 150 6.27 46.01 0.74
C ASP A 150 6.57 46.73 2.07
N GLY A 151 7.78 46.54 2.60
CA GLY A 151 8.20 47.04 3.91
C GLY A 151 7.85 46.11 5.08
N SER A 152 7.15 45.00 4.84
CA SER A 152 6.93 43.94 5.83
C SER A 152 7.89 42.75 5.61
N ASN A 153 8.03 41.91 6.65
CA ASN A 153 8.82 40.68 6.60
C ASN A 153 7.90 39.45 6.63
N ALA A 154 8.28 38.41 5.89
CA ALA A 154 7.86 37.05 6.17
C ALA A 154 8.72 36.50 7.32
N THR A 155 8.10 35.78 8.25
CA THR A 155 8.76 35.29 9.46
C THR A 155 8.52 33.80 9.65
N ALA A 156 9.51 33.12 10.22
CA ALA A 156 9.43 31.75 10.68
C ALA A 156 10.17 31.62 12.01
N GLU A 157 9.82 30.61 12.80
CA GLU A 157 10.41 30.36 14.11
C GLU A 157 11.06 28.98 14.17
N LEU A 158 12.24 28.92 14.77
CA LEU A 158 12.96 27.69 15.14
C LEU A 158 13.01 27.61 16.66
N THR A 159 12.45 26.55 17.22
CA THR A 159 12.56 26.27 18.66
C THR A 159 13.88 25.55 18.95
N VAL A 160 14.65 26.08 19.90
CA VAL A 160 15.94 25.52 20.32
C VAL A 160 15.91 25.21 21.81
N ALA A 161 16.04 23.92 22.16
CA ALA A 161 16.16 23.46 23.54
C ALA A 161 17.60 23.07 23.87
N VAL A 162 18.21 23.69 24.88
CA VAL A 162 19.54 23.34 25.40
C VAL A 162 19.42 22.54 26.70
N LEU A 163 19.67 21.23 26.59
CA LEU A 163 19.39 20.21 27.61
C LEU A 163 20.66 19.68 28.30
N PRO A 164 20.59 19.05 29.49
CA PRO A 164 21.76 18.58 30.25
C PRO A 164 22.63 17.51 29.57
N GLY A 165 22.25 16.96 28.40
CA GLY A 165 23.03 15.99 27.63
C GLY A 165 23.19 14.61 28.29
N GLU A 166 22.37 14.30 29.28
CA GLU A 166 22.34 13.01 29.99
C GLU A 166 20.99 12.32 29.74
N ARG A 167 20.94 10.99 29.80
CA ARG A 167 19.67 10.25 29.67
C ARG A 167 18.77 10.50 30.88
N THR A 168 17.47 10.59 30.63
CA THR A 168 16.46 10.63 31.69
C THR A 168 16.50 9.32 32.48
N ALA A 169 16.62 9.40 33.80
CA ALA A 169 16.53 8.22 34.66
C ALA A 169 15.07 7.78 34.81
N CYS A 170 14.82 6.47 34.82
CA CYS A 170 13.48 5.92 35.03
C CYS A 170 13.27 5.54 36.49
N THR A 171 12.19 6.02 37.09
CA THR A 171 11.70 5.57 38.40
C THR A 171 10.19 5.72 38.50
N GLY A 172 9.52 4.77 39.14
CA GLY A 172 8.08 4.86 39.44
C GLY A 172 7.27 3.82 38.69
N GLU A 173 5.97 3.81 38.99
CA GLU A 173 4.96 2.95 38.38
C GLU A 173 3.65 3.73 38.30
N ALA A 174 2.83 3.46 37.29
CA ALA A 174 1.48 4.00 37.18
C ALA A 174 0.54 2.87 36.73
N SER A 175 -0.70 2.87 37.21
CA SER A 175 -1.69 1.89 36.76
C SER A 175 -3.09 2.48 36.73
N SER A 176 -3.91 1.96 35.82
CA SER A 176 -5.35 2.13 35.80
C SER A 176 -5.99 0.74 35.87
N PRO A 177 -6.94 0.49 36.78
CA PRO A 177 -7.66 -0.78 36.82
C PRO A 177 -8.50 -1.00 35.55
N LEU A 178 -8.86 0.08 34.86
CA LEU A 178 -9.60 0.06 33.61
C LEU A 178 -9.33 1.36 32.84
N LEU A 179 -8.62 1.28 31.72
CA LEU A 179 -8.40 2.37 30.78
C LEU A 179 -9.58 2.41 29.80
N ASN A 180 -10.45 3.42 29.90
CA ASN A 180 -11.62 3.58 29.03
C ASN A 180 -11.28 4.46 27.82
N ALA A 181 -12.13 4.46 26.80
CA ALA A 181 -11.94 5.38 25.68
C ALA A 181 -11.99 6.84 26.15
N GLY A 182 -11.06 7.64 25.62
CA GLY A 182 -10.79 9.01 26.04
C GLY A 182 -9.83 9.12 27.24
N ASP A 183 -9.54 8.04 27.95
CA ASP A 183 -8.60 8.05 29.07
C ASP A 183 -7.14 8.06 28.58
N THR A 184 -6.27 8.63 29.41
CA THR A 184 -4.82 8.54 29.25
C THR A 184 -4.20 8.18 30.59
N LEU A 185 -3.53 7.02 30.65
CA LEU A 185 -2.66 6.67 31.76
C LEU A 185 -1.34 7.42 31.61
N ARG A 186 -0.95 8.17 32.65
CA ARG A 186 0.23 9.02 32.67
C ARG A 186 1.23 8.54 33.70
N GLY A 187 2.50 8.52 33.33
CA GLY A 187 3.60 8.32 34.25
C GLY A 187 3.87 9.58 35.08
N GLU A 188 4.27 9.39 36.34
CA GLU A 188 4.70 10.46 37.24
C GLU A 188 6.18 10.30 37.62
N GLY A 189 6.81 11.38 38.11
CA GLY A 189 8.19 11.33 38.59
C GLY A 189 9.18 10.93 37.48
N GLY A 190 9.87 9.81 37.65
CA GLY A 190 10.83 9.30 36.65
C GLY A 190 10.15 8.58 35.46
N LEU A 191 8.83 8.40 35.48
CA LEU A 191 8.03 7.99 34.32
C LEU A 191 7.39 9.19 33.60
N ALA A 192 7.63 10.42 34.04
CA ALA A 192 7.06 11.60 33.41
C ALA A 192 7.43 11.66 31.91
N GLY A 193 6.44 11.88 31.07
CA GLY A 193 6.56 11.79 29.60
C GLY A 193 6.23 10.41 29.03
N ALA A 194 5.97 9.38 29.85
CA ALA A 194 5.41 8.11 29.42
C ALA A 194 3.88 8.13 29.52
N THR A 195 3.18 7.79 28.44
CA THR A 195 1.72 7.74 28.41
C THR A 195 1.19 6.58 27.58
N LEU A 196 0.03 6.06 27.99
CA LEU A 196 -0.79 5.14 27.21
C LEU A 196 -2.20 5.72 27.10
N THR A 197 -2.64 5.98 25.87
CA THR A 197 -3.95 6.58 25.60
C THR A 197 -4.83 5.58 24.89
N LEU A 198 -6.07 5.42 25.35
CA LEU A 198 -7.12 4.79 24.56
C LEU A 198 -7.96 5.92 23.94
N PRO A 199 -7.90 6.16 22.61
CA PRO A 199 -8.59 7.30 22.00
C PRO A 199 -10.09 7.31 22.27
N GLU A 200 -10.69 8.50 22.31
CA GLU A 200 -12.15 8.64 22.36
C GLU A 200 -12.77 7.95 21.14
N GLY A 201 -13.79 7.11 21.37
CA GLY A 201 -14.42 6.30 20.32
C GLY A 201 -13.72 4.96 20.02
N ALA A 202 -12.56 4.65 20.62
CA ALA A 202 -11.88 3.39 20.33
C ALA A 202 -12.64 2.14 20.82
N ASP A 203 -13.45 2.24 21.87
CA ASP A 203 -14.34 1.19 22.40
C ASP A 203 -15.71 1.15 21.71
N HIS A 204 -16.01 2.20 20.95
CA HIS A 204 -17.26 2.39 20.23
C HIS A 204 -16.97 3.01 18.86
N PRO A 205 -16.15 2.38 17.97
CA PRO A 205 -15.72 3.00 16.72
C PRO A 205 -16.81 3.02 15.65
N ASN A 206 -18.06 3.14 16.10
CA ASN A 206 -19.28 3.61 15.45
C ASN A 206 -20.29 2.54 15.02
N GLN A 207 -21.55 2.91 15.23
CA GLN A 207 -22.70 2.61 14.38
C GLN A 207 -22.31 2.25 12.93
N GLY A 208 -22.02 0.97 12.65
CA GLY A 208 -21.79 0.46 11.29
C GLY A 208 -20.56 -0.42 11.03
N SER A 209 -19.50 -0.41 11.85
CA SER A 209 -18.34 -1.31 11.64
C SER A 209 -17.60 -1.64 12.93
N PHE A 210 -17.81 -2.87 13.42
CA PHE A 210 -17.44 -3.31 14.77
C PHE A 210 -16.00 -3.88 14.90
N ILE A 211 -15.27 -4.06 13.80
CA ILE A 211 -14.17 -5.04 13.73
C ILE A 211 -12.92 -4.67 14.54
N TRP A 212 -12.55 -3.39 14.60
CA TRP A 212 -11.32 -2.96 15.30
C TRP A 212 -11.60 -2.17 16.58
N SER A 213 -12.71 -2.47 17.26
CA SER A 213 -12.99 -1.92 18.59
C SER A 213 -11.99 -2.43 19.63
N VAL A 214 -11.60 -1.57 20.55
CA VAL A 214 -10.73 -1.89 21.69
C VAL A 214 -11.53 -1.69 22.95
N ALA A 215 -12.03 -2.78 23.53
CA ALA A 215 -12.73 -2.73 24.80
C ALA A 215 -11.81 -2.21 25.92
N PRO A 216 -12.35 -1.50 26.94
CA PRO A 216 -11.56 -1.06 28.08
C PRO A 216 -10.79 -2.20 28.74
N PHE A 217 -9.55 -1.95 29.15
CA PHE A 217 -8.65 -2.96 29.72
C PHE A 217 -7.83 -2.41 30.89
N PRO A 218 -7.42 -3.24 31.87
CA PRO A 218 -6.48 -2.80 32.91
C PRO A 218 -5.16 -2.41 32.25
N ALA A 219 -4.54 -1.30 32.67
CA ALA A 219 -3.32 -0.78 32.05
C ALA A 219 -2.28 -0.43 33.12
N ALA A 220 -1.00 -0.64 32.82
CA ALA A 220 0.08 -0.26 33.73
C ALA A 220 1.32 0.23 32.98
N LEU A 221 2.11 1.09 33.64
CA LEU A 221 3.39 1.65 33.18
C LEU A 221 4.45 1.37 34.23
N HIS A 222 5.56 0.74 33.85
CA HIS A 222 6.67 0.43 34.74
C HIS A 222 8.01 0.70 34.05
N CYS A 223 9.05 0.99 34.83
CA CYS A 223 10.41 1.07 34.33
C CYS A 223 10.99 -0.33 34.10
N ALA A 224 11.62 -0.54 32.93
CA ALA A 224 12.37 -1.76 32.63
C ALA A 224 13.88 -1.51 32.64
N ALA A 225 14.64 -2.61 32.58
CA ALA A 225 16.06 -2.55 32.23
C ALA A 225 16.21 -2.06 30.77
N ASP A 226 17.33 -1.40 30.47
CA ASP A 226 17.65 -1.02 29.10
C ASP A 226 17.65 -2.27 28.21
N LEU A 227 16.97 -2.17 27.07
CA LEU A 227 17.00 -3.17 26.01
C LEU A 227 18.37 -3.14 25.32
N ASP A 228 18.86 -4.31 24.90
CA ASP A 228 20.11 -4.40 24.14
C ASP A 228 19.79 -4.33 22.65
N LEU A 229 20.28 -3.28 21.97
CA LEU A 229 20.14 -3.12 20.53
C LEU A 229 21.51 -2.73 19.92
N PRO A 230 22.28 -3.71 19.41
CA PRO A 230 23.62 -3.47 18.89
C PRO A 230 23.67 -2.39 17.80
N GLY A 231 24.72 -1.55 17.82
CA GLY A 231 24.90 -0.46 16.85
C GLY A 231 24.02 0.78 17.09
N HIS A 232 23.23 0.79 18.17
CA HIS A 232 22.33 1.88 18.50
C HIS A 232 22.66 2.53 19.86
N LEU A 233 22.31 3.81 19.99
CA LEU A 233 22.47 4.59 21.21
C LEU A 233 21.09 4.85 21.82
N PRO A 234 20.86 4.51 23.10
CA PRO A 234 19.57 4.77 23.74
C PRO A 234 19.37 6.27 23.95
N LEU A 235 18.19 6.77 23.60
CA LEU A 235 17.80 8.17 23.76
C LEU A 235 17.05 8.42 25.07
N GLY A 236 16.46 7.38 25.67
CA GLY A 236 15.68 7.43 26.89
C GLY A 236 15.66 6.09 27.62
N PRO A 237 14.92 5.96 28.72
CA PRO A 237 14.74 4.70 29.41
C PRO A 237 13.81 3.74 28.68
N ALA A 238 13.86 2.45 29.03
CA ALA A 238 12.89 1.45 28.64
C ALA A 238 11.63 1.51 29.53
N ILE A 239 10.45 1.51 28.90
CA ILE A 239 9.15 1.57 29.56
C ILE A 239 8.34 0.33 29.19
N THR A 240 7.86 -0.40 30.19
CA THR A 240 6.91 -1.51 30.04
C THR A 240 5.48 -1.00 30.14
N PHE A 241 4.69 -1.32 29.13
CA PHE A 241 3.25 -1.09 29.07
C PHE A 241 2.55 -2.44 29.28
N GLY A 242 1.84 -2.60 30.39
CA GLY A 242 1.15 -3.85 30.75
C GLY A 242 -0.35 -3.80 30.45
N PRO A 243 -1.01 -4.95 30.17
CA PRO A 243 -0.47 -6.32 30.14
C PRO A 243 0.41 -6.56 28.91
N GLU A 244 1.57 -7.19 29.08
CA GLU A 244 2.62 -7.26 28.05
C GLU A 244 2.25 -8.20 26.88
N ASP A 245 1.32 -9.13 27.09
CA ASP A 245 0.76 -10.06 26.10
C ASP A 245 -0.36 -9.44 25.25
N LYS A 246 -0.81 -8.22 25.58
CA LYS A 246 -1.99 -7.63 24.93
C LYS A 246 -1.69 -7.20 23.49
N LYS A 247 -2.26 -7.93 22.53
CA LYS A 247 -2.39 -7.56 21.11
C LYS A 247 -3.73 -6.81 20.87
N LEU A 248 -3.72 -5.79 20.01
CA LEU A 248 -4.88 -4.95 19.69
C LEU A 248 -5.18 -4.99 18.18
N PRO A 249 -6.46 -4.93 17.77
CA PRO A 249 -6.86 -4.95 16.36
C PRO A 249 -6.61 -3.62 15.62
N ARG A 250 -5.99 -2.64 16.27
CA ARG A 250 -5.64 -1.31 15.74
C ARG A 250 -4.50 -0.74 16.57
N GLU A 251 -3.80 0.26 16.06
CA GLU A 251 -2.89 1.00 16.94
C GLU A 251 -3.62 1.99 17.84
N ILE A 252 -3.00 2.22 19.00
CA ILE A 252 -3.35 3.28 19.94
C ILE A 252 -2.11 4.13 20.28
N PRO A 253 -2.26 5.37 20.77
CA PRO A 253 -1.13 6.24 21.06
C PRO A 253 -0.35 5.86 22.33
N PHE A 254 0.98 5.95 22.22
CA PHE A 254 1.96 5.75 23.27
C PHE A 254 2.92 6.93 23.32
N SER A 255 3.60 7.10 24.46
CA SER A 255 4.81 7.91 24.51
C SER A 255 5.86 7.27 25.41
N VAL A 256 7.13 7.39 25.02
CA VAL A 256 8.28 7.03 25.85
C VAL A 256 9.17 8.26 26.07
N PRO A 257 9.62 8.55 27.31
CA PRO A 257 10.51 9.66 27.58
C PRO A 257 11.82 9.52 26.80
N LEU A 258 12.35 10.63 26.28
CA LEU A 258 13.69 10.66 25.69
C LEU A 258 14.38 12.00 25.91
N ASN A 259 15.69 12.03 25.68
CA ASN A 259 16.46 13.27 25.58
C ASN A 259 16.88 13.52 24.12
N PRO A 260 16.24 14.47 23.41
CA PRO A 260 16.51 14.70 21.99
C PRO A 260 17.88 15.35 21.74
N ALA A 261 18.53 15.90 22.77
CA ALA A 261 19.89 16.42 22.67
C ALA A 261 20.95 15.31 22.53
N LEU A 262 20.58 14.04 22.74
CA LEU A 262 21.47 12.89 22.54
C LEU A 262 21.55 12.42 21.08
N ILE A 263 20.63 12.88 20.22
CA ILE A 263 20.62 12.55 18.80
C ILE A 263 21.90 13.09 18.15
N PRO A 264 22.74 12.28 17.49
CA PRO A 264 23.97 12.74 16.85
C PRO A 264 23.78 13.94 15.90
N ALA A 265 24.82 14.73 15.70
CA ALA A 265 24.73 15.99 14.95
C ALA A 265 24.25 15.83 13.50
N GLN A 266 24.62 14.72 12.84
CA GLN A 266 24.24 14.41 11.45
C GLN A 266 23.01 13.49 11.36
N ALA A 267 22.56 12.92 12.49
CA ALA A 267 21.38 12.09 12.53
C ALA A 267 20.09 12.93 12.39
N ARG A 268 19.06 12.26 11.91
CA ARG A 268 17.73 12.77 11.53
C ARG A 268 16.65 11.86 12.10
N LEU A 269 15.38 12.28 12.02
CA LEU A 269 14.24 11.49 12.50
C LEU A 269 14.24 10.05 11.95
N ARG A 270 14.53 9.87 10.65
CA ARG A 270 14.66 8.53 10.01
C ARG A 270 15.67 7.57 10.65
N HIS A 271 16.56 8.05 11.52
CA HIS A 271 17.58 7.24 12.21
C HIS A 271 17.16 6.79 13.61
N ILE A 272 16.02 7.28 14.10
CA ILE A 272 15.45 6.85 15.37
C ILE A 272 14.81 5.48 15.17
N ARG A 273 15.07 4.55 16.09
CA ARG A 273 14.43 3.23 16.15
C ARG A 273 13.68 3.13 17.47
N LEU A 274 12.52 2.48 17.44
CA LEU A 274 11.90 2.02 18.67
C LEU A 274 12.16 0.53 18.78
N ALA A 275 12.82 0.12 19.85
CA ALA A 275 12.97 -1.29 20.18
C ALA A 275 11.74 -1.78 20.94
N TYR A 276 11.34 -3.02 20.69
CA TYR A 276 10.27 -3.72 21.39
C TYR A 276 10.78 -5.05 21.96
N ALA A 277 10.26 -5.44 23.12
CA ALA A 277 10.34 -6.78 23.68
C ALA A 277 9.05 -7.10 24.46
N GLY A 278 8.60 -8.35 24.44
CA GLY A 278 7.43 -8.84 25.16
C GLY A 278 7.29 -10.36 25.10
N PRO A 279 6.26 -10.97 25.72
CA PRO A 279 6.11 -12.43 25.79
C PRO A 279 6.19 -13.14 24.44
N GLY A 280 5.50 -12.64 23.42
CA GLY A 280 5.54 -13.20 22.07
C GLY A 280 6.77 -12.84 21.25
N PHE A 281 7.62 -11.91 21.71
CA PHE A 281 8.87 -11.52 21.04
C PHE A 281 9.90 -11.14 22.11
N HIS A 282 10.45 -12.15 22.78
CA HIS A 282 11.25 -11.95 23.98
C HIS A 282 12.54 -11.16 23.69
N ASP A 283 13.23 -11.48 22.60
CA ASP A 283 14.47 -10.82 22.22
C ASP A 283 14.24 -9.41 21.64
N PRO A 284 14.90 -8.37 22.20
CA PRO A 284 14.69 -7.00 21.76
C PRO A 284 15.04 -6.78 20.30
N ARG A 285 14.14 -6.12 19.57
CA ARG A 285 14.27 -5.88 18.14
C ARG A 285 13.72 -4.52 17.74
N PRO A 286 14.25 -3.87 16.69
CA PRO A 286 13.68 -2.63 16.18
C PRO A 286 12.37 -2.95 15.46
N VAL A 287 11.30 -2.24 15.79
CA VAL A 287 9.99 -2.40 15.14
C VAL A 287 9.56 -1.11 14.44
N PRO A 288 8.90 -1.20 13.27
CA PRO A 288 8.25 -0.03 12.69
C PRO A 288 7.12 0.41 13.63
N ILE A 289 6.98 1.73 13.75
CA ILE A 289 5.91 2.37 14.52
C ILE A 289 5.27 3.45 13.69
N ALA A 290 4.01 3.75 14.01
CA ALA A 290 3.27 4.75 13.29
C ALA A 290 3.45 6.14 13.89
N ASP A 291 3.57 7.13 13.01
CA ASP A 291 3.58 8.57 13.31
C ASP A 291 4.58 9.02 14.40
N PRO A 292 5.86 8.59 14.38
CA PRO A 292 6.82 9.00 15.39
C PRO A 292 7.04 10.52 15.42
N ARG A 293 6.89 11.14 16.61
CA ARG A 293 7.14 12.58 16.82
C ARG A 293 7.91 12.84 18.11
N ILE A 294 8.78 13.84 18.06
CA ILE A 294 9.47 14.35 19.26
C ILE A 294 8.73 15.58 19.75
N GLU A 295 8.17 15.50 20.94
CA GLU A 295 7.40 16.59 21.55
C GLU A 295 7.50 16.58 23.08
N GLN A 296 6.96 17.62 23.72
CA GLN A 296 6.90 17.69 25.18
C GLN A 296 5.55 17.16 25.66
N ILE A 297 5.59 16.15 26.54
CA ILE A 297 4.44 15.62 27.26
C ILE A 297 4.63 15.94 28.74
N ASP A 298 3.71 16.72 29.31
CA ASP A 298 3.76 17.19 30.71
C ASP A 298 5.11 17.85 31.09
N GLY A 299 5.70 18.58 30.13
CA GLY A 299 6.98 19.28 30.29
C GLY A 299 8.22 18.38 30.21
N GLN A 300 8.06 17.10 29.84
CA GLN A 300 9.17 16.18 29.53
C GLN A 300 9.23 15.87 28.04
N TRP A 301 10.43 15.81 27.49
CA TRP A 301 10.61 15.38 26.11
C TRP A 301 10.31 13.88 25.98
N ALA A 302 9.53 13.53 24.97
CA ALA A 302 9.13 12.16 24.67
C ALA A 302 9.12 11.90 23.17
N LEU A 303 9.23 10.63 22.80
CA LEU A 303 8.81 10.14 21.49
C LEU A 303 7.36 9.69 21.61
N THR A 304 6.46 10.34 20.89
CA THR A 304 5.08 9.87 20.72
C THR A 304 4.97 9.04 19.46
N PHE A 305 4.16 8.00 19.50
CA PHE A 305 3.96 7.05 18.41
C PHE A 305 2.66 6.27 18.60
N LYS A 306 2.27 5.45 17.62
CA LYS A 306 1.19 4.47 17.78
C LYS A 306 1.69 3.07 17.49
N ALA A 307 1.17 2.10 18.25
CA ALA A 307 1.47 0.68 18.10
C ALA A 307 0.22 -0.19 18.42
N PRO A 308 0.08 -1.38 17.83
CA PRO A 308 -1.04 -2.30 18.10
C PRO A 308 -0.74 -3.29 19.25
N ARG A 309 0.39 -3.16 19.94
CA ARG A 309 0.80 -4.13 20.97
C ARG A 309 1.38 -3.46 22.20
N LEU A 310 1.08 -4.01 23.36
CA LEU A 310 1.69 -3.65 24.64
C LEU A 310 2.97 -4.47 24.88
N GLY A 311 3.77 -4.11 25.86
CA GLY A 311 5.11 -4.66 26.11
C GLY A 311 6.13 -3.58 26.43
N THR A 312 7.41 -3.91 26.32
CA THR A 312 8.51 -2.99 26.67
C THR A 312 9.03 -2.26 25.44
N TYR A 313 9.03 -0.93 25.49
CA TYR A 313 9.53 -0.07 24.41
C TYR A 313 10.67 0.83 24.88
N GLN A 314 11.66 1.05 24.02
CA GLN A 314 12.75 2.00 24.25
C GLN A 314 13.18 2.71 22.96
N ALA A 315 13.34 4.04 23.03
CA ALA A 315 13.80 4.83 21.90
C ALA A 315 15.33 4.82 21.77
N PHE A 316 15.79 4.56 20.55
CA PHE A 316 17.19 4.51 20.15
C PHE A 316 17.46 5.40 18.94
N VAL A 317 18.73 5.69 18.70
CA VAL A 317 19.21 6.25 17.43
C VAL A 317 20.38 5.42 16.90
N ARG A 318 20.46 5.22 15.59
CA ARG A 318 21.63 4.61 14.96
C ARG A 318 22.90 5.39 15.30
N ALA A 319 23.93 4.70 15.78
CA ALA A 319 25.21 5.33 16.13
C ALA A 319 25.92 5.93 14.90
N ASP A 320 25.65 5.38 13.71
CA ASP A 320 26.19 5.79 12.41
C ASP A 320 25.22 6.66 11.59
N GLY A 321 24.15 7.19 12.21
CA GLY A 321 23.12 7.95 11.51
C GLY A 321 23.65 9.22 10.84
N GLY A 322 23.45 9.34 9.53
CA GLY A 322 23.82 10.51 8.73
C GLY A 322 25.31 10.63 8.40
N VAL A 323 26.16 9.70 8.83
CA VAL A 323 27.61 9.74 8.55
C VAL A 323 28.03 8.77 7.45
N THR A 324 27.19 7.80 7.11
CA THR A 324 27.49 6.80 6.07
C THR A 324 26.98 7.30 4.72
N SER A 325 27.85 7.25 3.71
CA SER A 325 27.49 7.63 2.34
C SER A 325 27.91 6.54 1.37
N ARG A 326 27.07 6.29 0.37
CA ARG A 326 27.33 5.34 -0.70
C ARG A 326 27.09 5.96 -2.05
N LYS A 327 27.61 5.32 -3.09
CA LYS A 327 27.20 5.59 -4.46
C LYS A 327 25.86 4.91 -4.73
N ARG A 328 24.87 5.68 -5.16
CA ARG A 328 23.56 5.20 -5.61
C ARG A 328 23.48 5.43 -7.11
N ARG A 329 23.30 4.34 -7.85
CA ARG A 329 22.91 4.42 -9.26
C ARG A 329 21.45 4.86 -9.34
N LEU A 330 21.16 5.84 -10.18
CA LEU A 330 19.82 6.29 -10.51
C LEU A 330 19.49 5.87 -11.93
N SER A 331 18.34 5.22 -12.14
CA SER A 331 17.80 4.92 -13.47
C SER A 331 16.91 6.04 -14.02
N HIS A 332 16.51 6.99 -13.16
CA HIS A 332 15.56 8.06 -13.45
C HIS A 332 14.18 7.55 -13.88
N ARG A 333 13.80 6.38 -13.34
CA ARG A 333 12.53 5.75 -13.63
C ARG A 333 11.80 5.40 -12.34
N ALA A 334 10.50 5.61 -12.33
CA ALA A 334 9.60 5.07 -11.33
C ALA A 334 8.49 4.28 -12.00
N ILE A 335 7.98 3.28 -11.29
CA ILE A 335 6.79 2.52 -11.68
C ILE A 335 5.78 2.65 -10.56
N MET A 336 4.54 2.97 -10.90
CA MET A 336 3.46 3.18 -9.96
C MET A 336 2.14 2.68 -10.53
N GLY A 337 1.17 2.37 -9.68
CA GLY A 337 -0.15 2.01 -10.15
C GLY A 337 -1.21 2.00 -9.07
N ILE A 338 -2.47 1.89 -9.48
CA ILE A 338 -3.63 1.98 -8.61
C ILE A 338 -4.46 0.70 -8.74
N SER A 339 -4.94 0.10 -7.64
CA SER A 339 -5.80 -1.10 -7.69
C SER A 339 -5.08 -2.26 -8.40
N MET A 340 -5.66 -2.84 -9.46
CA MET A 340 -4.97 -3.79 -10.36
C MET A 340 -3.57 -3.31 -10.79
N GLY A 341 -3.42 -2.02 -11.08
CA GLY A 341 -2.12 -1.44 -11.43
C GLY A 341 -1.17 -1.32 -10.25
N GLY A 342 -1.68 -1.25 -9.01
CA GLY A 342 -0.87 -1.38 -7.80
C GLY A 342 -0.15 -2.72 -7.82
N GLY A 343 -0.89 -3.80 -8.09
CA GLY A 343 -0.34 -5.15 -8.06
C GLY A 343 0.66 -5.36 -9.20
N GLY A 344 0.30 -4.89 -10.39
CA GLY A 344 1.20 -4.86 -11.54
C GLY A 344 2.49 -4.09 -11.26
N SER A 345 2.41 -2.93 -10.61
CA SER A 345 3.59 -2.10 -10.32
C SER A 345 4.51 -2.74 -9.28
N ALA A 346 3.96 -3.45 -8.29
CA ALA A 346 4.74 -4.20 -7.32
C ALA A 346 5.45 -5.39 -7.99
N MET A 347 4.69 -6.24 -8.69
CA MET A 347 5.23 -7.43 -9.37
C MET A 347 6.30 -7.04 -10.41
N VAL A 348 5.95 -6.19 -11.38
CA VAL A 348 6.87 -5.81 -12.46
C VAL A 348 8.04 -4.98 -11.93
N GLY A 349 7.77 -4.07 -10.99
CA GLY A 349 8.77 -3.19 -10.42
C GLY A 349 9.85 -3.91 -9.62
N LEU A 350 9.47 -4.90 -8.80
CA LEU A 350 10.43 -5.66 -7.99
C LEU A 350 11.17 -6.70 -8.81
N ARG A 351 10.50 -7.39 -9.75
CA ARG A 351 11.15 -8.35 -10.65
C ARG A 351 12.14 -7.69 -11.61
N ASN A 352 11.88 -6.43 -11.97
CA ASN A 352 12.75 -5.58 -12.78
C ASN A 352 13.38 -4.43 -11.97
N HIS A 353 13.72 -4.67 -10.70
CA HIS A 353 14.30 -3.68 -9.78
C HIS A 353 15.56 -2.95 -10.28
N HIS A 354 16.22 -3.46 -11.32
CA HIS A 354 17.35 -2.81 -11.98
C HIS A 354 16.92 -1.66 -12.91
N LEU A 355 15.65 -1.56 -13.28
CA LEU A 355 15.13 -0.51 -14.14
C LEU A 355 14.59 0.68 -13.36
N PHE A 356 14.31 0.56 -12.06
CA PHE A 356 13.58 1.57 -11.30
C PHE A 356 14.34 2.07 -10.07
N ASP A 357 14.17 3.36 -9.78
CA ASP A 357 14.60 3.97 -8.52
C ASP A 357 13.53 3.82 -7.44
N VAL A 358 12.26 3.85 -7.87
CA VAL A 358 11.07 3.83 -7.00
C VAL A 358 10.01 2.91 -7.57
N VAL A 359 9.43 2.09 -6.69
CA VAL A 359 8.21 1.29 -6.92
C VAL A 359 7.12 1.85 -6.02
N ALA A 360 5.96 2.18 -6.57
CA ALA A 360 4.89 2.84 -5.83
C ALA A 360 3.51 2.21 -6.08
N PRO A 361 3.22 1.06 -5.46
CA PRO A 361 1.93 0.40 -5.59
C PRO A 361 0.88 1.03 -4.67
N LEU A 362 -0.26 1.46 -5.22
CA LEU A 362 -1.30 2.16 -4.46
C LEU A 362 -2.61 1.36 -4.45
N GLY A 363 -3.11 0.98 -3.27
CA GLY A 363 -4.41 0.33 -3.09
C GLY A 363 -4.54 -0.98 -3.83
N GLY A 364 -3.50 -1.80 -3.73
CA GLY A 364 -3.39 -3.13 -4.32
C GLY A 364 -1.94 -3.58 -4.40
N PRO A 365 -1.09 -3.43 -3.38
CA PRO A 365 0.34 -3.69 -3.52
C PRO A 365 0.74 -5.16 -3.67
N VAL A 366 -0.19 -6.07 -3.43
CA VAL A 366 -0.11 -7.53 -3.55
C VAL A 366 1.12 -8.12 -2.86
N ASP A 367 0.94 -8.54 -1.62
CA ASP A 367 1.70 -9.62 -1.02
C ASP A 367 0.93 -10.92 -1.32
N TRP A 368 1.29 -11.62 -2.39
CA TRP A 368 0.48 -12.77 -2.81
C TRP A 368 0.53 -13.92 -1.82
N THR A 369 1.61 -14.03 -1.03
CA THR A 369 1.71 -15.03 0.03
C THR A 369 0.60 -14.84 1.06
N TRP A 370 0.46 -13.63 1.61
CA TRP A 370 -0.62 -13.34 2.55
C TRP A 370 -2.00 -13.27 1.89
N LEU A 371 -2.12 -12.62 0.73
CA LEU A 371 -3.41 -12.43 0.06
C LEU A 371 -4.04 -13.75 -0.40
N LEU A 372 -3.23 -14.71 -0.90
CA LEU A 372 -3.75 -16.04 -1.25
C LEU A 372 -4.18 -16.82 -0.01
N HIS A 373 -3.44 -16.75 1.09
CA HIS A 373 -3.88 -17.31 2.37
C HIS A 373 -5.21 -16.69 2.81
N HIS A 374 -5.35 -15.36 2.73
CA HIS A 374 -6.59 -14.68 3.05
C HIS A 374 -7.74 -15.11 2.12
N ILE A 375 -7.51 -15.26 0.81
CA ILE A 375 -8.50 -15.76 -0.14
C ILE A 375 -8.92 -17.19 0.21
N GLU A 376 -7.97 -18.08 0.48
CA GLU A 376 -8.21 -19.49 0.81
C GLU A 376 -9.02 -19.65 2.12
N GLN A 377 -8.67 -18.89 3.17
CA GLN A 377 -9.32 -19.01 4.48
C GLN A 377 -10.61 -18.19 4.60
N ASN A 378 -10.73 -17.08 3.86
CA ASN A 378 -11.88 -16.18 3.94
C ASN A 378 -12.76 -16.25 2.68
N HIS A 379 -12.23 -15.90 1.52
CA HIS A 379 -13.04 -15.77 0.31
C HIS A 379 -13.57 -17.11 -0.22
N LEU A 380 -12.84 -18.21 0.00
CA LEU A 380 -13.22 -19.58 -0.35
C LEU A 380 -13.58 -20.43 0.88
N GLY A 381 -13.34 -19.92 2.09
CA GLY A 381 -13.56 -20.63 3.35
C GLY A 381 -14.87 -20.29 4.05
N GLY A 382 -14.92 -20.61 5.35
CA GLY A 382 -16.07 -20.39 6.23
C GLY A 382 -17.05 -21.57 6.33
N PHE A 383 -16.58 -22.78 5.99
CA PHE A 383 -17.33 -24.03 6.11
C PHE A 383 -16.66 -24.96 7.12
N ARG A 384 -17.44 -25.82 7.78
CA ARG A 384 -16.94 -26.80 8.74
C ARG A 384 -16.39 -28.03 8.03
N PRO A 385 -15.16 -28.46 8.34
CA PRO A 385 -14.68 -29.76 7.89
C PRO A 385 -15.57 -30.91 8.43
N ILE A 386 -15.65 -31.99 7.67
CA ILE A 386 -16.37 -33.21 8.03
C ILE A 386 -15.39 -34.37 8.24
N ALA A 387 -15.76 -35.34 9.07
CA ALA A 387 -14.93 -36.52 9.31
C ALA A 387 -15.23 -37.64 8.28
N SER A 388 -14.29 -38.55 8.07
CA SER A 388 -14.58 -39.81 7.37
C SER A 388 -15.73 -40.57 8.07
N GLY A 389 -16.64 -41.10 7.27
CA GLY A 389 -17.89 -41.76 7.67
C GLY A 389 -19.10 -40.84 7.76
N THR A 390 -18.95 -39.53 7.50
CA THR A 390 -20.05 -38.55 7.52
C THR A 390 -21.09 -38.88 6.45
N THR A 391 -22.37 -38.82 6.80
CA THR A 391 -23.50 -38.99 5.88
C THR A 391 -24.28 -37.69 5.73
N LEU A 392 -25.13 -37.58 4.70
CA LEU A 392 -25.98 -36.39 4.49
C LEU A 392 -26.82 -36.00 5.72
N ASN A 393 -27.24 -36.97 6.56
CA ASN A 393 -28.03 -36.66 7.75
C ASN A 393 -27.23 -35.97 8.87
N ASP A 394 -25.90 -35.99 8.77
CA ASP A 394 -24.99 -35.39 9.74
C ASP A 394 -24.62 -33.95 9.33
N ILE A 395 -25.10 -33.47 8.17
CA ILE A 395 -24.73 -32.19 7.57
C ILE A 395 -25.95 -31.25 7.57
N GLU A 396 -25.77 -30.06 8.14
CA GLU A 396 -26.75 -28.96 8.06
C GLU A 396 -26.50 -28.14 6.79
N LEU A 397 -27.48 -28.10 5.88
CA LEU A 397 -27.36 -27.44 4.58
C LEU A 397 -27.70 -25.94 4.60
N THR A 398 -28.12 -25.41 5.74
CA THR A 398 -28.50 -24.00 5.90
C THR A 398 -27.85 -23.42 7.15
N ALA A 399 -27.40 -22.17 7.06
CA ALA A 399 -26.77 -21.50 8.20
C ALA A 399 -27.78 -21.20 9.31
N ALA A 400 -27.40 -21.45 10.57
CA ALA A 400 -28.23 -21.17 11.73
C ALA A 400 -28.50 -19.66 11.87
N ALA A 401 -29.77 -19.28 12.07
CA ALA A 401 -30.16 -17.90 12.31
C ALA A 401 -29.74 -17.46 13.73
N CYS A 402 -29.27 -16.22 13.86
CA CYS A 402 -28.77 -15.68 15.13
C CYS A 402 -29.16 -14.21 15.33
N THR A 403 -29.13 -13.78 16.59
CA THR A 403 -29.19 -12.36 16.98
C THR A 403 -27.88 -11.91 17.62
N THR A 404 -27.19 -12.81 18.31
CA THR A 404 -25.87 -12.59 18.92
C THR A 404 -25.01 -13.83 18.72
N SER A 405 -23.68 -13.72 18.86
CA SER A 405 -22.80 -14.91 18.76
C SER A 405 -23.08 -15.96 19.84
N ALA A 406 -23.83 -15.63 20.91
CA ALA A 406 -24.28 -16.61 21.89
C ALA A 406 -25.36 -17.57 21.37
N ASP A 407 -25.98 -17.26 20.22
CA ASP A 407 -26.93 -18.15 19.53
C ASP A 407 -26.20 -19.16 18.61
N CYS A 408 -24.89 -18.99 18.42
CA CYS A 408 -24.07 -19.79 17.52
C CYS A 408 -23.24 -20.84 18.28
N GLU A 409 -22.64 -21.77 17.53
CA GLU A 409 -21.65 -22.67 18.11
C GLU A 409 -20.45 -21.89 18.68
N PRO A 410 -19.69 -22.45 19.65
CA PRO A 410 -18.65 -21.71 20.38
C PRO A 410 -17.54 -21.10 19.51
N ASP A 411 -17.33 -21.64 18.33
CA ASP A 411 -16.34 -21.24 17.32
C ASP A 411 -16.97 -20.48 16.13
N GLU A 412 -18.25 -20.13 16.21
CA GLU A 412 -18.96 -19.33 15.22
C GLU A 412 -19.23 -17.90 15.71
N THR A 413 -19.32 -16.99 14.75
CA THR A 413 -19.70 -15.60 14.99
C THR A 413 -21.05 -15.32 14.34
N CYS A 414 -21.93 -14.63 15.05
CA CYS A 414 -23.17 -14.15 14.46
C CYS A 414 -22.89 -12.96 13.56
N LEU A 415 -23.09 -13.15 12.25
CA LEU A 415 -22.98 -12.10 11.26
C LEU A 415 -24.38 -11.55 10.96
N GLY A 416 -24.61 -10.27 11.23
CA GLY A 416 -25.88 -9.60 10.91
C GLY A 416 -25.91 -8.17 11.45
N PRO A 417 -26.67 -7.27 10.83
CA PRO A 417 -26.81 -5.90 11.33
C PRO A 417 -27.60 -5.89 12.64
N GLU A 418 -27.15 -5.11 13.62
CA GLU A 418 -27.94 -4.87 14.84
C GLU A 418 -29.33 -4.33 14.47
N GLY A 419 -30.39 -5.08 14.84
CA GLY A 419 -31.78 -4.67 14.64
C GLY A 419 -32.40 -5.00 13.28
N VAL A 420 -31.65 -5.58 12.33
CA VAL A 420 -32.17 -6.21 11.11
C VAL A 420 -32.04 -7.72 11.28
N GLY A 421 -33.05 -8.32 11.91
CA GLY A 421 -33.02 -9.72 12.29
C GLY A 421 -33.66 -10.66 11.26
N PRO A 422 -33.22 -11.95 11.25
CA PRO A 422 -32.06 -12.48 11.96
C PRO A 422 -30.76 -12.39 11.14
N GLY A 423 -29.61 -12.32 11.83
CA GLY A 423 -28.30 -12.63 11.25
C GLY A 423 -28.11 -14.14 11.07
N HIS A 424 -26.93 -14.59 10.64
CA HIS A 424 -26.59 -16.02 10.60
C HIS A 424 -25.21 -16.29 11.20
N CYS A 425 -25.09 -17.46 11.82
CA CYS A 425 -23.84 -17.97 12.35
C CYS A 425 -22.89 -18.33 11.20
N ALA A 426 -21.63 -17.93 11.34
CA ALA A 426 -20.59 -18.21 10.37
C ALA A 426 -19.29 -18.60 11.08
N PHE A 427 -18.60 -19.58 10.53
CA PHE A 427 -17.26 -19.97 10.93
C PHE A 427 -16.26 -18.94 10.40
N LEU A 428 -16.11 -17.84 11.13
CA LEU A 428 -15.36 -16.66 10.69
C LEU A 428 -13.89 -16.78 11.12
N PRO A 429 -12.91 -16.65 10.20
CA PRO A 429 -11.50 -16.63 10.55
C PRO A 429 -11.17 -15.53 11.57
N VAL A 430 -10.16 -15.79 12.41
CA VAL A 430 -9.66 -14.82 13.39
C VAL A 430 -8.65 -13.90 12.68
N PRO A 431 -8.85 -12.56 12.70
CA PRO A 431 -7.88 -11.63 12.13
C PRO A 431 -6.51 -11.72 12.81
N GLY A 432 -5.44 -11.79 12.01
CA GLY A 432 -4.05 -11.86 12.48
C GLY A 432 -3.36 -10.50 12.54
N THR A 433 -3.79 -9.55 11.70
CA THR A 433 -3.12 -8.25 11.52
C THR A 433 -4.05 -7.08 11.91
N PRO A 434 -3.53 -5.95 12.45
CA PRO A 434 -4.35 -4.78 12.75
C PRO A 434 -5.19 -4.32 11.55
N TYR A 435 -6.45 -3.96 11.80
CA TYR A 435 -7.47 -3.56 10.84
C TYR A 435 -7.82 -4.59 9.75
N GLU A 436 -7.31 -5.81 9.83
CA GLU A 436 -7.81 -6.91 9.00
C GLU A 436 -9.28 -7.17 9.34
N HIS A 437 -10.12 -7.24 8.31
CA HIS A 437 -11.50 -7.68 8.44
C HIS A 437 -11.66 -9.07 7.81
N PRO A 438 -12.17 -10.07 8.56
CA PRO A 438 -12.36 -11.40 8.05
C PRO A 438 -13.63 -11.46 7.20
N SER A 439 -13.71 -12.46 6.33
CA SER A 439 -14.85 -12.75 5.47
C SER A 439 -15.09 -14.26 5.42
N THR A 440 -16.23 -14.68 4.88
CA THR A 440 -16.47 -16.07 4.48
C THR A 440 -16.97 -16.12 3.04
N PHE A 441 -16.94 -17.28 2.37
CA PHE A 441 -17.43 -17.39 0.99
C PHE A 441 -18.85 -16.83 0.84
N ASN A 442 -19.73 -17.15 1.80
CA ASN A 442 -21.11 -16.69 1.78
C ASN A 442 -21.26 -15.21 2.17
N ARG A 443 -20.25 -14.55 2.74
CA ARG A 443 -20.33 -13.19 3.29
C ARG A 443 -19.00 -12.46 3.15
N TRP A 444 -18.81 -11.83 1.99
CA TRP A 444 -17.64 -10.97 1.77
C TRP A 444 -17.89 -9.57 2.32
N TRP A 445 -16.82 -8.98 2.86
CA TRP A 445 -16.83 -7.59 3.27
C TRP A 445 -17.05 -6.68 2.06
N TYR A 446 -18.11 -5.88 2.15
CA TYR A 446 -18.38 -4.75 1.27
C TYR A 446 -19.22 -3.75 2.04
N GLU A 447 -18.57 -2.67 2.45
CA GLU A 447 -19.22 -1.68 3.29
C GLU A 447 -19.87 -0.56 2.48
N TYR A 448 -21.11 -0.22 2.88
CA TYR A 448 -21.84 0.94 2.37
C TYR A 448 -21.63 2.19 3.25
N PRO A 449 -21.72 3.38 2.64
CA PRO A 449 -22.07 3.60 1.24
C PRO A 449 -20.85 3.42 0.33
N ARG A 450 -21.06 3.30 -0.99
CA ARG A 450 -20.04 2.82 -1.94
C ARG A 450 -19.13 3.92 -2.50
N GLU A 451 -19.28 5.14 -2.00
CA GLU A 451 -18.74 6.38 -2.54
C GLU A 451 -17.21 6.33 -2.63
N GLY A 452 -16.55 5.71 -1.65
CA GLY A 452 -15.10 5.55 -1.59
C GLY A 452 -14.58 4.25 -2.18
N ASN A 453 -15.43 3.32 -2.61
CA ASN A 453 -14.97 2.09 -3.28
C ASN A 453 -14.54 2.34 -4.73
N GLY A 454 -14.92 3.47 -5.34
CA GLY A 454 -14.58 3.79 -6.75
C GLY A 454 -15.42 3.05 -7.79
N GLY A 455 -16.29 2.14 -7.38
CA GLY A 455 -17.17 1.33 -8.23
C GLY A 455 -18.15 0.51 -7.41
N SER A 456 -18.96 -0.33 -8.07
CA SER A 456 -19.49 -1.53 -7.41
C SER A 456 -18.44 -2.62 -7.51
N PHE A 457 -18.33 -3.44 -6.46
CA PHE A 457 -17.64 -4.72 -6.49
C PHE A 457 -18.62 -5.75 -5.97
N ASP A 458 -19.62 -6.08 -6.79
CA ASP A 458 -20.54 -7.15 -6.44
C ASP A 458 -19.88 -8.52 -6.59
N ARG A 459 -20.62 -9.59 -6.29
CA ARG A 459 -20.03 -10.94 -6.37
C ARG A 459 -19.59 -11.32 -7.79
N ASN A 460 -20.24 -10.81 -8.84
CA ASN A 460 -19.79 -11.03 -10.21
C ASN A 460 -18.44 -10.37 -10.45
N ASP A 461 -18.27 -9.12 -9.99
CA ASP A 461 -17.02 -8.37 -10.15
C ASP A 461 -15.84 -9.09 -9.43
N TYR A 462 -16.07 -9.62 -8.23
CA TYR A 462 -15.08 -10.43 -7.50
C TYR A 462 -14.70 -11.72 -8.23
N ILE A 463 -15.71 -12.47 -8.69
CA ILE A 463 -15.48 -13.72 -9.43
C ILE A 463 -14.74 -13.41 -10.74
N GLN A 464 -15.11 -12.34 -11.43
CA GLN A 464 -14.44 -11.86 -12.64
C GLN A 464 -12.96 -11.55 -12.38
N ILE A 465 -12.61 -10.96 -11.23
CA ILE A 465 -11.21 -10.77 -10.79
C ILE A 465 -10.49 -12.11 -10.59
N PHE A 466 -11.08 -13.06 -9.85
CA PHE A 466 -10.45 -14.36 -9.62
C PHE A 466 -10.23 -15.15 -10.92
N ARG A 467 -11.20 -15.07 -11.85
CA ARG A 467 -11.08 -15.68 -13.18
C ARG A 467 -9.95 -15.07 -13.99
N ASP A 468 -9.83 -13.74 -14.01
CA ASP A 468 -8.72 -13.09 -14.70
C ASP A 468 -7.37 -13.47 -14.09
N LEU A 469 -7.26 -13.51 -12.75
CA LEU A 469 -6.05 -13.99 -12.07
C LEU A 469 -5.71 -15.43 -12.47
N ALA A 470 -6.70 -16.32 -12.54
CA ALA A 470 -6.48 -17.70 -13.00
C ALA A 470 -6.08 -17.77 -14.48
N LEU A 471 -6.60 -16.91 -15.35
CA LEU A 471 -6.17 -16.85 -16.75
C LEU A 471 -4.75 -16.29 -16.90
N MET A 472 -4.31 -15.42 -15.99
CA MET A 472 -2.95 -14.88 -15.99
C MET A 472 -1.96 -15.87 -15.39
N PHE A 473 -2.23 -16.42 -14.21
CA PHE A 473 -1.24 -17.19 -13.47
C PHE A 473 -1.53 -18.69 -13.41
N GLY A 474 -2.66 -19.14 -13.96
CA GLY A 474 -3.19 -20.50 -13.77
C GLY A 474 -3.99 -20.62 -12.47
N ASN A 475 -4.66 -21.74 -12.27
CA ASN A 475 -5.49 -21.96 -11.09
C ASN A 475 -4.61 -22.21 -9.84
N PRO A 476 -4.63 -21.31 -8.82
CA PRO A 476 -3.88 -21.56 -7.59
C PRO A 476 -4.57 -22.57 -6.66
N ASN A 477 -5.81 -22.96 -6.96
CA ASN A 477 -6.69 -23.76 -6.10
C ASN A 477 -6.86 -25.21 -6.59
N GLY A 478 -5.99 -25.67 -7.48
CA GLY A 478 -6.03 -27.04 -8.01
C GLY A 478 -5.15 -27.22 -9.24
N GLU A 479 -4.68 -28.44 -9.47
CA GLU A 479 -3.89 -28.79 -10.67
C GLU A 479 -4.75 -29.60 -11.66
N ASN A 480 -4.74 -29.21 -12.93
CA ASN A 480 -5.43 -29.96 -13.99
C ASN A 480 -4.44 -30.28 -15.12
N LEU A 481 -4.09 -31.56 -15.26
CA LEU A 481 -3.11 -32.01 -16.25
C LEU A 481 -3.65 -32.07 -17.69
N SER A 482 -4.91 -31.66 -17.92
CA SER A 482 -5.50 -31.61 -19.26
C SER A 482 -4.88 -30.47 -20.08
N GLU A 483 -4.57 -30.73 -21.35
CA GLU A 483 -3.99 -29.72 -22.25
C GLU A 483 -4.95 -28.55 -22.45
N GLY A 484 -4.51 -27.33 -22.13
CA GLY A 484 -5.32 -26.11 -22.22
C GLY A 484 -6.25 -25.85 -21.04
N ALA A 485 -6.08 -26.56 -19.92
CA ALA A 485 -6.88 -26.44 -18.71
C ALA A 485 -6.12 -25.76 -17.55
N GLU A 486 -5.07 -24.98 -17.84
CA GLU A 486 -4.16 -24.41 -16.82
C GLU A 486 -4.88 -23.49 -15.80
N SER A 487 -6.04 -22.94 -16.17
CA SER A 487 -6.87 -22.07 -15.33
C SER A 487 -8.11 -22.78 -14.74
N LEU A 488 -8.26 -24.10 -14.95
CA LEU A 488 -9.42 -24.88 -14.54
C LEU A 488 -9.05 -25.83 -13.38
N PRO A 489 -9.99 -26.18 -12.50
CA PRO A 489 -9.74 -27.14 -11.41
C PRO A 489 -9.61 -28.57 -11.97
N ALA A 490 -9.06 -29.47 -11.16
CA ALA A 490 -8.89 -30.88 -11.50
C ALA A 490 -10.22 -31.50 -11.97
N GLY A 491 -10.17 -32.32 -13.02
CA GLY A 491 -11.36 -33.02 -13.51
C GLY A 491 -12.23 -32.26 -14.50
N VAL A 492 -12.04 -30.95 -14.70
CA VAL A 492 -12.85 -30.16 -15.65
C VAL A 492 -12.18 -30.11 -17.03
N PRO A 493 -12.76 -30.71 -18.09
CA PRO A 493 -12.21 -30.63 -19.43
C PRO A 493 -12.39 -29.22 -20.02
N PRO A 494 -11.40 -28.70 -20.77
CA PRO A 494 -11.48 -27.36 -21.36
C PRO A 494 -12.51 -27.25 -22.50
N ASP A 495 -12.99 -28.38 -23.03
CA ASP A 495 -14.02 -28.48 -24.06
C ASP A 495 -15.40 -28.87 -23.50
N ASP A 496 -15.55 -29.00 -22.18
CA ASP A 496 -16.83 -29.27 -21.55
C ASP A 496 -17.79 -28.08 -21.64
N ARG A 497 -19.10 -28.35 -21.69
CA ARG A 497 -20.11 -27.29 -21.83
C ARG A 497 -20.18 -26.32 -20.65
N SER A 498 -19.77 -26.75 -19.45
CA SER A 498 -19.58 -25.88 -18.29
C SER A 498 -18.52 -24.78 -18.53
N VAL A 499 -17.62 -25.01 -19.50
CA VAL A 499 -16.53 -24.08 -19.88
C VAL A 499 -16.88 -23.34 -21.18
N ILE A 500 -17.20 -24.05 -22.25
CA ILE A 500 -17.35 -23.46 -23.60
C ILE A 500 -18.77 -23.00 -23.93
N GLY A 501 -19.76 -23.33 -23.10
CA GLY A 501 -21.18 -23.04 -23.37
C GLY A 501 -21.75 -23.84 -24.55
N ASP A 502 -23.00 -23.56 -24.92
CA ASP A 502 -23.65 -24.18 -26.08
C ASP A 502 -23.15 -23.60 -27.41
N SER A 503 -22.70 -22.35 -27.39
CA SER A 503 -22.09 -21.67 -28.54
C SER A 503 -20.70 -22.20 -28.89
N GLY A 504 -19.96 -22.72 -27.90
CA GLY A 504 -18.55 -23.06 -28.03
C GLY A 504 -17.59 -21.86 -27.96
N GLU A 505 -18.10 -20.65 -27.70
CA GLU A 505 -17.33 -19.41 -27.66
C GLU A 505 -17.11 -18.88 -26.23
N CYS A 506 -17.59 -19.59 -25.20
CA CYS A 506 -17.67 -19.07 -23.84
C CYS A 506 -16.51 -19.43 -22.90
N SER A 507 -15.44 -20.05 -23.40
CA SER A 507 -14.26 -20.32 -22.58
C SER A 507 -13.63 -19.02 -22.07
N VAL A 508 -13.36 -18.08 -22.98
CA VAL A 508 -12.81 -16.76 -22.66
C VAL A 508 -13.47 -15.71 -23.55
N TRP A 509 -14.06 -14.69 -22.95
CA TRP A 509 -14.68 -13.56 -23.65
C TRP A 509 -14.16 -12.24 -23.07
N VAL A 510 -13.91 -11.25 -23.92
CA VAL A 510 -13.44 -9.95 -23.44
C VAL A 510 -14.62 -9.07 -23.00
N GLU A 511 -14.44 -8.32 -21.92
CA GLU A 511 -15.33 -7.26 -21.48
C GLU A 511 -15.43 -6.20 -22.59
N PRO A 512 -16.64 -5.82 -23.04
CA PRO A 512 -16.81 -5.01 -24.24
C PRO A 512 -15.99 -3.71 -24.23
N LEU A 513 -15.25 -3.48 -25.30
CA LEU A 513 -14.43 -2.29 -25.50
C LEU A 513 -15.25 -1.19 -26.17
N ASP A 514 -15.24 0.02 -25.61
CA ASP A 514 -16.21 1.07 -25.96
C ASP A 514 -16.17 1.51 -27.44
N ASP A 515 -14.97 1.61 -28.02
CA ASP A 515 -14.74 2.06 -29.41
C ASP A 515 -14.22 0.95 -30.33
N HIS A 516 -14.53 -0.32 -30.03
CA HIS A 516 -14.01 -1.47 -30.78
C HIS A 516 -14.97 -1.96 -31.89
N PRO A 517 -14.47 -2.35 -33.09
CA PRO A 517 -15.33 -2.83 -34.18
C PRO A 517 -16.19 -4.05 -33.84
N ASN A 518 -15.71 -4.92 -32.95
CA ASN A 518 -16.43 -6.15 -32.53
C ASN A 518 -17.29 -5.95 -31.26
N ARG A 519 -17.48 -4.72 -30.79
CA ARG A 519 -18.20 -4.44 -29.54
C ARG A 519 -19.57 -5.12 -29.45
N GLU A 520 -20.35 -5.15 -30.53
CA GLU A 520 -21.68 -5.79 -30.53
C GLU A 520 -21.59 -7.30 -30.26
N HIS A 521 -20.60 -7.98 -30.84
CA HIS A 521 -20.33 -9.40 -30.58
C HIS A 521 -19.85 -9.61 -29.13
N GLN A 522 -18.97 -8.74 -28.64
CA GLN A 522 -18.49 -8.80 -27.25
C GLN A 522 -19.64 -8.62 -26.26
N GLU A 523 -20.55 -7.66 -26.51
CA GLU A 523 -21.75 -7.43 -25.69
C GLU A 523 -22.69 -8.64 -25.72
N GLN A 524 -22.80 -9.31 -26.86
CA GLN A 524 -23.56 -10.56 -26.99
C GLN A 524 -22.93 -11.68 -26.15
N LEU A 525 -21.62 -11.93 -26.29
CA LEU A 525 -20.92 -12.97 -25.52
C LEU A 525 -21.01 -12.71 -24.01
N LYS A 526 -20.78 -11.48 -23.56
CA LYS A 526 -20.90 -11.10 -22.14
C LYS A 526 -22.27 -11.45 -21.55
N GLN A 527 -23.35 -11.26 -22.32
CA GLN A 527 -24.71 -11.55 -21.87
C GLN A 527 -25.06 -13.04 -21.94
N GLN A 528 -24.57 -13.73 -22.97
CA GLN A 528 -24.91 -15.11 -23.28
C GLN A 528 -24.10 -16.12 -22.47
N CYS A 529 -22.78 -15.91 -22.36
CA CYS A 529 -21.86 -16.92 -21.84
C CYS A 529 -22.07 -17.33 -20.38
N PRO A 530 -22.33 -16.40 -19.44
CA PRO A 530 -22.65 -16.80 -18.07
C PRO A 530 -23.88 -17.73 -18.01
N THR A 531 -24.93 -17.41 -18.77
CA THR A 531 -26.15 -18.23 -18.81
C THR A 531 -25.91 -19.60 -19.44
N GLU A 532 -25.17 -19.67 -20.55
CA GLU A 532 -24.86 -20.95 -21.19
C GLU A 532 -24.08 -21.85 -20.23
N ARG A 533 -22.99 -21.35 -19.66
CA ARG A 533 -22.13 -22.12 -18.77
C ARG A 533 -22.86 -22.59 -17.52
N CYS A 534 -23.62 -21.71 -16.87
CA CYS A 534 -24.38 -22.06 -15.68
C CYS A 534 -25.61 -22.95 -15.95
N SER A 535 -25.96 -23.20 -17.22
CA SER A 535 -26.98 -24.19 -17.59
C SER A 535 -26.44 -25.62 -17.72
N HIS A 536 -25.11 -25.78 -17.71
CA HIS A 536 -24.42 -27.06 -17.84
C HIS A 536 -23.51 -27.31 -16.63
N THR A 537 -24.07 -27.77 -15.52
CA THR A 537 -23.28 -28.25 -14.38
C THR A 537 -22.57 -29.55 -14.74
N LEU A 538 -21.24 -29.57 -14.64
CA LEU A 538 -20.45 -30.80 -14.67
C LEU A 538 -20.45 -31.43 -13.27
N THR A 539 -20.71 -32.73 -13.19
CA THR A 539 -20.68 -33.50 -11.93
C THR A 539 -19.57 -34.55 -11.98
N LEU A 540 -18.68 -34.48 -11.00
CA LEU A 540 -17.56 -35.38 -10.75
C LEU A 540 -17.91 -36.30 -9.58
N THR A 541 -17.47 -37.55 -9.64
CA THR A 541 -17.75 -38.58 -8.60
C THR A 541 -16.48 -39.28 -8.20
N GLY A 542 -16.36 -39.69 -6.93
CA GLY A 542 -15.11 -40.25 -6.40
C GLY A 542 -14.01 -39.18 -6.33
N TYR A 543 -14.40 -37.94 -6.05
CA TYR A 543 -13.52 -36.79 -5.89
C TYR A 543 -13.27 -36.61 -4.40
N PHE A 544 -12.02 -36.72 -3.96
CA PHE A 544 -11.63 -36.63 -2.56
C PHE A 544 -11.21 -35.21 -2.21
N ASP A 545 -11.39 -34.86 -0.93
CA ASP A 545 -10.95 -33.61 -0.31
C ASP A 545 -10.91 -33.88 1.20
N ASP A 546 -9.80 -33.63 1.86
CA ASP A 546 -9.56 -33.98 3.27
C ASP A 546 -10.50 -33.24 4.24
N GLU A 547 -10.89 -32.02 3.90
CA GLU A 547 -11.76 -31.19 4.73
C GLU A 547 -13.24 -31.49 4.52
N TYR A 548 -13.69 -31.63 3.28
CA TYR A 548 -15.10 -31.55 2.91
C TYR A 548 -15.63 -32.80 2.19
N ASN A 549 -14.78 -33.70 1.72
CA ASN A 549 -15.22 -34.97 1.11
C ASN A 549 -14.21 -36.12 1.30
N PRO A 550 -13.84 -36.48 2.55
CA PRO A 550 -12.72 -37.37 2.83
C PRO A 550 -12.93 -38.82 2.35
N ASP A 551 -14.18 -39.22 2.10
CA ASP A 551 -14.52 -40.55 1.57
C ASP A 551 -14.85 -40.53 0.06
N GLY A 552 -14.77 -39.37 -0.60
CA GLY A 552 -15.17 -39.20 -2.00
C GLY A 552 -16.63 -39.58 -2.29
N THR A 553 -17.49 -39.55 -1.26
CA THR A 553 -18.86 -40.08 -1.29
C THR A 553 -19.84 -39.09 -1.92
N PHE A 554 -19.62 -37.80 -1.70
CA PHE A 554 -20.48 -36.76 -2.25
C PHE A 554 -20.03 -36.37 -3.66
N PRO A 555 -20.96 -36.08 -4.59
CA PRO A 555 -20.60 -35.53 -5.89
C PRO A 555 -19.96 -34.15 -5.73
N VAL A 556 -19.08 -33.81 -6.66
CA VAL A 556 -18.41 -32.51 -6.74
C VAL A 556 -18.79 -31.85 -8.05
N ILE A 557 -19.12 -30.56 -8.03
CA ILE A 557 -19.71 -29.86 -9.18
C ILE A 557 -18.98 -28.57 -9.55
N THR A 558 -19.03 -28.21 -10.83
CA THR A 558 -18.73 -26.84 -11.27
C THR A 558 -19.78 -25.87 -10.71
N VAL A 559 -19.36 -24.70 -10.25
CA VAL A 559 -20.22 -23.78 -9.50
C VAL A 559 -20.44 -22.44 -10.21
N CYS A 560 -21.65 -21.91 -10.04
CA CYS A 560 -21.99 -20.54 -10.38
C CYS A 560 -22.41 -19.76 -9.12
N ASP A 561 -22.11 -18.47 -9.12
CA ASP A 561 -22.45 -17.50 -8.08
C ASP A 561 -22.81 -16.16 -8.76
N GLY A 562 -22.81 -15.02 -8.08
CA GLY A 562 -23.23 -13.73 -8.61
C GLY A 562 -24.40 -13.08 -7.88
N SER A 563 -24.71 -13.54 -6.66
CA SER A 563 -25.79 -12.96 -5.85
C SER A 563 -25.69 -11.43 -5.76
N PRO A 564 -26.81 -10.70 -5.92
CA PRO A 564 -26.80 -9.24 -5.88
C PRO A 564 -26.46 -8.73 -4.48
N GLN A 565 -25.82 -7.57 -4.43
CA GLN A 565 -25.51 -6.89 -3.17
C GLN A 565 -26.77 -6.57 -2.35
N ASN A 566 -26.68 -6.80 -1.03
CA ASN A 566 -27.69 -6.40 -0.08
C ASN A 566 -27.15 -5.33 0.88
N GLN A 567 -27.43 -4.07 0.57
CA GLN A 567 -27.01 -2.92 1.38
C GLN A 567 -27.48 -3.00 2.84
N SER A 568 -28.62 -3.65 3.14
CA SER A 568 -29.09 -3.76 4.52
C SER A 568 -28.18 -4.63 5.38
N LEU A 569 -27.28 -5.41 4.78
CA LEU A 569 -26.33 -6.31 5.44
C LEU A 569 -24.92 -5.71 5.59
N THR A 570 -24.74 -4.41 5.28
CA THR A 570 -23.46 -3.71 5.50
C THR A 570 -22.96 -3.92 6.94
N PRO A 571 -21.65 -4.23 7.14
CA PRO A 571 -20.56 -4.20 6.17
C PRO A 571 -20.33 -5.49 5.35
N TYR A 572 -21.19 -6.51 5.48
CA TYR A 572 -21.12 -7.75 4.69
C TYR A 572 -22.14 -7.74 3.54
N ALA A 573 -22.21 -6.64 2.79
CA ALA A 573 -23.26 -6.49 1.79
C ALA A 573 -23.11 -7.44 0.59
N ASN A 574 -21.93 -8.01 0.37
CA ASN A 574 -21.68 -9.09 -0.59
C ASN A 574 -22.03 -10.46 0.02
N THR A 575 -23.31 -10.63 0.36
CA THR A 575 -23.86 -11.88 0.93
C THR A 575 -24.41 -12.77 -0.18
N TRP A 576 -24.08 -14.06 -0.13
CA TRP A 576 -24.66 -15.10 -0.98
C TRP A 576 -26.17 -15.27 -0.69
N SER A 577 -26.94 -15.62 -1.70
CA SER A 577 -28.35 -15.97 -1.58
C SER A 577 -28.70 -17.11 -2.53
N ALA A 578 -29.80 -17.81 -2.30
CA ALA A 578 -30.24 -18.92 -3.17
C ALA A 578 -30.66 -18.46 -4.58
N GLU A 579 -30.88 -17.16 -4.80
CA GLU A 579 -31.29 -16.60 -6.10
C GLU A 579 -30.17 -15.75 -6.72
N GLY A 580 -30.09 -15.71 -8.06
CA GLY A 580 -29.17 -14.81 -8.75
C GLY A 580 -27.73 -15.33 -8.95
N ASN A 581 -27.47 -16.61 -8.66
CA ASN A 581 -26.17 -17.26 -8.85
C ASN A 581 -25.95 -17.72 -10.31
N GLY A 582 -25.85 -16.76 -11.23
CA GLY A 582 -25.82 -17.00 -12.68
C GLY A 582 -24.48 -16.73 -13.37
N TYR A 583 -23.40 -16.61 -12.62
CA TYR A 583 -22.07 -16.25 -13.10
C TYR A 583 -21.04 -17.33 -12.73
N PRO A 584 -20.31 -17.90 -13.71
CA PRO A 584 -19.47 -19.07 -13.47
C PRO A 584 -18.23 -18.71 -12.64
N LEU A 585 -17.98 -19.48 -11.57
CA LEU A 585 -16.74 -19.42 -10.79
C LEU A 585 -15.85 -20.58 -11.22
N GLU A 586 -15.11 -20.37 -12.30
CA GLU A 586 -14.48 -21.46 -13.06
C GLU A 586 -13.21 -22.06 -12.44
N LEU A 587 -12.64 -21.41 -11.42
CA LEU A 587 -11.43 -21.86 -10.73
C LEU A 587 -11.73 -22.74 -9.50
N ALA A 588 -13.00 -22.90 -9.11
CA ALA A 588 -13.39 -23.63 -7.92
C ALA A 588 -14.43 -24.71 -8.24
N LEU A 589 -14.49 -25.70 -7.36
CA LEU A 589 -15.50 -26.76 -7.35
C LEU A 589 -16.23 -26.72 -6.01
N ALA A 590 -17.51 -27.10 -6.01
CA ALA A 590 -18.30 -27.23 -4.79
C ALA A 590 -18.62 -28.70 -4.49
N VAL A 591 -18.67 -29.08 -3.21
CA VAL A 591 -19.18 -30.39 -2.78
C VAL A 591 -20.71 -30.32 -2.72
N ASP A 592 -21.40 -31.08 -3.56
CA ASP A 592 -22.87 -31.14 -3.65
C ASP A 592 -23.38 -32.24 -2.72
N TYR A 593 -23.53 -31.92 -1.43
CA TYR A 593 -23.87 -32.88 -0.40
C TYR A 593 -25.19 -33.59 -0.66
N ASN A 594 -26.18 -32.89 -1.21
CA ASN A 594 -27.51 -33.45 -1.44
C ASN A 594 -27.73 -34.02 -2.85
N GLY A 595 -26.78 -33.81 -3.77
CA GLY A 595 -26.78 -34.35 -5.13
C GLY A 595 -27.79 -33.69 -6.06
N ASN A 596 -28.15 -32.42 -5.84
CA ASN A 596 -29.15 -31.71 -6.63
C ASN A 596 -28.57 -31.01 -7.88
N GLY A 597 -27.24 -30.95 -8.03
CA GLY A 597 -26.53 -30.33 -9.14
C GLY A 597 -26.40 -28.81 -9.05
N VAL A 598 -26.64 -28.21 -7.88
CA VAL A 598 -26.57 -26.76 -7.60
C VAL A 598 -25.96 -26.57 -6.22
N ARG A 599 -25.01 -25.63 -6.10
CA ARG A 599 -24.43 -25.30 -4.80
C ARG A 599 -25.47 -24.65 -3.87
N ASP A 600 -25.71 -25.28 -2.72
CA ASP A 600 -26.49 -24.74 -1.61
C ASP A 600 -25.63 -23.93 -0.60
N GLU A 601 -26.28 -23.27 0.37
CA GLU A 601 -25.62 -22.30 1.27
C GLU A 601 -24.41 -22.90 2.00
N MET A 602 -24.57 -24.08 2.60
CA MET A 602 -23.52 -24.73 3.40
C MET A 602 -22.73 -25.78 2.62
N GLU A 603 -22.83 -25.78 1.30
CA GLU A 603 -21.99 -26.60 0.43
C GLU A 603 -20.64 -25.90 0.20
N PRO A 604 -19.52 -26.51 0.63
CA PRO A 604 -18.21 -25.88 0.64
C PRO A 604 -17.57 -25.85 -0.74
N LEU A 605 -16.59 -24.95 -0.89
CA LEU A 605 -15.68 -24.97 -2.02
C LEU A 605 -14.41 -25.73 -1.68
N ILE A 606 -13.96 -26.56 -2.62
CA ILE A 606 -12.73 -27.37 -2.52
C ILE A 606 -11.50 -26.47 -2.54
N ARG A 607 -10.49 -26.80 -1.72
CA ARG A 607 -9.25 -26.04 -1.55
C ARG A 607 -8.02 -26.92 -1.77
N ALA A 608 -7.70 -27.22 -3.04
CA ALA A 608 -6.69 -28.22 -3.41
C ALA A 608 -5.42 -27.59 -4.02
N GLY A 609 -4.97 -26.45 -3.49
CA GLY A 609 -3.85 -25.69 -4.05
C GLY A 609 -2.46 -26.22 -3.70
N ARG A 610 -2.33 -26.93 -2.58
CA ARG A 610 -1.10 -27.46 -1.99
C ARG A 610 -1.38 -28.67 -1.12
N GLU A 611 -0.36 -29.47 -0.83
CA GLU A 611 -0.45 -30.50 0.20
C GLU A 611 -0.67 -29.91 1.61
N PRO A 612 -1.27 -30.67 2.53
CA PRO A 612 -1.36 -30.27 3.93
C PRO A 612 0.05 -30.15 4.55
N PHE A 613 0.30 -29.03 5.23
CA PHE A 613 1.53 -28.83 6.01
C PHE A 613 1.24 -28.14 7.33
N GLN A 614 2.15 -28.32 8.28
CA GLN A 614 2.14 -27.64 9.56
C GLN A 614 3.12 -26.48 9.48
N ASP A 615 2.58 -25.27 9.51
CA ASP A 615 3.32 -24.00 9.49
C ASP A 615 3.95 -23.76 10.87
N THR A 616 4.98 -24.54 11.18
CA THR A 616 5.68 -24.60 12.49
C THR A 616 7.10 -24.04 12.40
N GLY A 617 7.43 -23.36 11.31
CA GLY A 617 8.77 -22.85 11.08
C GLY A 617 9.82 -23.91 10.73
N GLU A 618 11.00 -23.44 10.33
CA GLU A 618 12.09 -24.30 9.83
C GLU A 618 12.61 -25.31 10.87
N ASP A 619 12.31 -25.12 12.15
CA ASP A 619 12.70 -26.04 13.22
C ASP A 619 11.76 -27.25 13.37
N GLY A 620 10.56 -27.17 12.76
CA GLY A 620 9.56 -28.23 12.72
C GLY A 620 8.80 -28.46 14.02
N LEU A 621 8.81 -27.50 14.95
CA LEU A 621 8.12 -27.59 16.24
C LEU A 621 7.24 -26.34 16.44
N PRO A 622 5.93 -26.49 16.71
CA PRO A 622 5.14 -25.32 17.08
C PRO A 622 5.65 -24.76 18.41
N SER A 623 5.61 -23.44 18.59
CA SER A 623 6.26 -22.78 19.73
C SER A 623 5.81 -23.27 21.12
N ALA A 624 4.58 -23.76 21.26
CA ALA A 624 4.09 -24.42 22.48
C ALA A 624 4.84 -25.71 22.88
N LEU A 625 5.59 -26.33 21.96
CA LEU A 625 6.39 -27.54 22.16
C LEU A 625 7.90 -27.26 22.25
N GLU A 626 8.32 -26.01 22.10
CA GLU A 626 9.72 -25.65 22.09
C GLU A 626 10.37 -25.65 23.50
N PRO A 627 11.68 -25.98 23.59
CA PRO A 627 12.42 -25.86 24.83
C PRO A 627 12.53 -24.41 25.32
N GLY A 628 11.79 -24.08 26.38
CA GLY A 628 11.81 -22.74 26.97
C GLY A 628 10.49 -21.99 26.86
N TYR A 629 9.47 -22.61 26.26
CA TYR A 629 8.12 -22.08 26.20
C TYR A 629 7.54 -21.91 27.61
N GLU A 630 7.11 -20.70 27.91
CA GLU A 630 6.42 -20.34 29.13
C GLU A 630 5.31 -19.34 28.79
N PRO A 631 4.02 -19.73 28.88
CA PRO A 631 2.90 -18.87 28.51
C PRO A 631 2.98 -17.51 29.22
N LEU A 632 2.72 -16.41 28.48
CA LEU A 632 2.78 -15.03 28.96
C LEU A 632 4.16 -14.55 29.44
N VAL A 633 5.23 -15.33 29.24
CA VAL A 633 6.62 -14.98 29.63
C VAL A 633 7.55 -15.09 28.44
N ASN A 634 7.52 -16.23 27.76
CA ASN A 634 8.28 -16.52 26.55
C ASN A 634 7.44 -17.46 25.68
N GLU A 635 6.64 -16.87 24.80
CA GLU A 635 5.71 -17.59 23.92
C GLU A 635 6.36 -17.99 22.59
N ASP A 636 7.53 -17.41 22.27
CA ASP A 636 8.33 -17.67 21.06
C ASP A 636 9.80 -17.96 21.43
N PRO A 637 10.12 -19.14 22.02
CA PRO A 637 11.48 -19.49 22.42
C PRO A 637 12.51 -19.61 21.28
N ALA A 638 12.11 -20.08 20.10
CA ALA A 638 12.95 -20.21 18.92
C ALA A 638 13.14 -18.88 18.18
N GLY A 639 12.23 -17.92 18.39
CA GLY A 639 12.31 -16.58 17.84
C GLY A 639 11.76 -16.47 16.42
N ASP A 640 10.97 -17.44 15.98
CA ASP A 640 10.49 -17.61 14.61
C ASP A 640 8.97 -17.50 14.44
N ASP A 641 8.21 -17.14 15.48
CA ASP A 641 6.80 -16.68 15.33
C ASP A 641 6.73 -15.50 14.35
N TYR A 642 6.03 -15.66 13.23
CA TYR A 642 5.88 -14.62 12.21
C TYR A 642 4.93 -13.49 12.66
N ASP A 643 5.36 -12.25 12.44
CA ASP A 643 4.50 -11.06 12.52
C ASP A 643 5.03 -10.00 11.56
N PRO A 644 4.21 -9.47 10.64
CA PRO A 644 4.70 -8.57 9.59
C PRO A 644 5.31 -7.27 10.12
N GLN A 645 4.99 -6.86 11.35
CA GLN A 645 5.52 -5.66 12.00
C GLN A 645 6.61 -6.00 13.03
N TYR A 646 6.41 -7.04 13.83
CA TYR A 646 7.26 -7.32 15.00
C TYR A 646 8.30 -8.41 14.75
N ASN A 647 8.03 -9.40 13.91
CA ASN A 647 8.98 -10.45 13.54
C ASN A 647 8.82 -10.87 12.07
N PRO A 648 9.10 -9.97 11.11
CA PRO A 648 8.89 -10.30 9.69
C PRO A 648 9.94 -11.28 9.15
N THR A 649 10.87 -11.74 10.00
CA THR A 649 11.82 -12.80 9.70
C THR A 649 11.34 -14.19 10.10
N GLY A 650 10.34 -14.27 11.00
CA GLY A 650 9.79 -15.53 11.48
C GLY A 650 9.26 -16.41 10.34
N THR A 651 9.21 -17.70 10.63
CA THR A 651 8.78 -18.77 9.72
C THR A 651 7.59 -19.56 10.27
N GLU A 652 7.33 -19.56 11.59
CA GLU A 652 6.10 -20.15 12.14
C GLU A 652 4.92 -19.20 11.91
N GLY A 653 3.91 -19.65 11.18
CA GLY A 653 2.70 -18.89 10.88
C GLY A 653 2.87 -17.87 9.74
N ASP A 654 3.86 -18.02 8.86
CA ASP A 654 4.09 -17.12 7.74
C ASP A 654 3.28 -17.46 6.47
N HIS A 655 2.50 -18.54 6.55
CA HIS A 655 1.59 -19.07 5.53
C HIS A 655 2.27 -19.62 4.29
N ARG A 656 3.58 -19.90 4.36
CA ARG A 656 4.35 -20.45 3.28
C ARG A 656 5.12 -21.66 3.77
N TYR A 657 5.09 -22.76 3.01
CA TYR A 657 5.95 -23.90 3.32
C TYR A 657 7.44 -23.53 3.19
N GLN A 658 8.24 -23.85 4.21
CA GLN A 658 9.70 -23.88 4.16
C GLN A 658 10.27 -25.26 4.46
N GLN A 659 11.50 -25.47 3.98
CA GLN A 659 12.23 -26.70 4.24
C GLN A 659 12.51 -26.86 5.74
N GLY A 660 11.95 -27.91 6.34
CA GLY A 660 12.05 -28.18 7.78
C GLY A 660 10.68 -28.45 8.38
N GLU A 661 9.66 -27.81 7.81
CA GLU A 661 8.28 -27.96 8.23
C GLU A 661 7.72 -29.35 7.90
N PRO A 662 6.90 -29.94 8.80
CA PRO A 662 6.18 -31.18 8.52
C PRO A 662 5.11 -30.96 7.45
N PHE A 663 5.07 -31.84 6.45
CA PHE A 663 3.96 -31.93 5.51
C PHE A 663 3.52 -33.38 5.33
N ASP A 664 2.28 -33.56 4.94
CA ASP A 664 1.71 -34.86 4.60
C ASP A 664 1.82 -35.07 3.08
N ASP A 665 2.67 -36.02 2.67
CA ASP A 665 2.89 -36.43 1.26
C ASP A 665 1.74 -37.32 0.78
N VAL A 666 0.55 -36.71 0.71
CA VAL A 666 -0.73 -37.35 0.41
C VAL A 666 -1.40 -36.77 -0.84
N GLY A 667 -0.71 -35.90 -1.57
CA GLY A 667 -1.23 -35.22 -2.75
C GLY A 667 -2.11 -34.01 -2.43
N LEU A 668 -2.49 -33.30 -3.49
CA LEU A 668 -3.23 -32.04 -3.42
C LEU A 668 -4.66 -32.17 -2.89
N ASP A 669 -5.24 -33.37 -2.92
CA ASP A 669 -6.56 -33.62 -2.32
C ASP A 669 -6.51 -33.87 -0.79
N GLY A 670 -5.31 -33.98 -0.21
CA GLY A 670 -5.10 -34.16 1.21
C GLY A 670 -5.44 -35.55 1.76
N VAL A 671 -5.83 -36.51 0.90
CA VAL A 671 -6.33 -37.83 1.34
C VAL A 671 -5.38 -38.95 0.87
N PRO A 672 -4.85 -39.78 1.78
CA PRO A 672 -3.93 -40.83 1.40
C PRO A 672 -4.60 -41.96 0.60
N GLY A 673 -3.89 -42.45 -0.42
CA GLY A 673 -4.22 -43.61 -1.23
C GLY A 673 -5.23 -43.33 -2.34
N THR A 674 -5.41 -42.08 -2.74
CA THR A 674 -6.36 -41.69 -3.79
C THR A 674 -5.79 -41.95 -5.18
N THR A 675 -6.66 -41.94 -6.18
CA THR A 675 -6.22 -42.21 -7.56
C THR A 675 -5.62 -40.95 -8.15
N GLN A 676 -4.36 -41.03 -8.59
CA GLN A 676 -3.65 -39.95 -9.26
C GLN A 676 -4.21 -39.67 -10.67
N GLN A 677 -4.12 -38.42 -11.13
CA GLN A 677 -4.48 -38.04 -12.51
C GLN A 677 -3.62 -38.81 -13.52
N PRO A 678 -4.21 -39.32 -14.62
CA PRO A 678 -3.43 -39.88 -15.71
C PRO A 678 -2.67 -38.78 -16.49
N PRO A 679 -1.61 -39.13 -17.23
CA PRO A 679 -0.95 -38.18 -18.12
C PRO A 679 -1.93 -37.53 -19.10
N GLY A 680 -1.99 -36.21 -19.10
CA GLY A 680 -2.94 -35.46 -19.93
C GLY A 680 -4.34 -35.28 -19.32
N GLY A 681 -4.45 -35.45 -18.00
CA GLY A 681 -5.62 -35.09 -17.18
C GLY A 681 -6.77 -36.08 -17.24
N TRP A 682 -7.78 -35.85 -16.41
CA TRP A 682 -9.03 -36.62 -16.35
C TRP A 682 -9.74 -36.65 -17.72
N ARG A 683 -10.16 -37.82 -18.18
CA ARG A 683 -10.88 -37.99 -19.47
C ARG A 683 -12.07 -38.93 -19.40
N ASN A 684 -12.04 -39.88 -18.48
CA ASN A 684 -13.05 -40.93 -18.35
C ASN A 684 -13.48 -41.09 -16.89
N PRO A 685 -14.73 -41.52 -16.63
CA PRO A 685 -15.13 -41.95 -15.30
C PRO A 685 -14.19 -43.02 -14.75
N GLY A 686 -13.65 -42.79 -13.55
CA GLY A 686 -12.68 -43.66 -12.89
C GLY A 686 -11.21 -43.25 -13.05
N ASP A 687 -10.91 -42.24 -13.87
CA ASP A 687 -9.63 -41.53 -13.78
C ASP A 687 -9.56 -40.76 -12.45
N GLY A 688 -8.35 -40.63 -11.91
CA GLY A 688 -8.07 -39.89 -10.69
C GLY A 688 -8.10 -38.37 -10.85
N PHE A 689 -8.13 -37.67 -9.71
CA PHE A 689 -8.09 -36.20 -9.64
C PHE A 689 -6.84 -35.68 -8.90
N ASP A 690 -6.13 -36.56 -8.19
CA ASP A 690 -5.04 -36.15 -7.32
C ASP A 690 -3.69 -36.03 -8.04
N VAL A 691 -2.77 -35.25 -7.46
CA VAL A 691 -1.41 -35.03 -7.93
C VAL A 691 -0.49 -34.90 -6.73
N GLY A 692 0.68 -35.55 -6.78
CA GLY A 692 1.78 -35.32 -5.82
C GLY A 692 1.97 -36.42 -4.80
N GLU A 693 1.01 -37.34 -4.65
CA GLU A 693 1.08 -38.34 -3.59
C GLU A 693 2.31 -39.26 -3.66
N ALA A 694 2.96 -39.43 -2.51
CA ALA A 694 4.09 -40.32 -2.26
C ALA A 694 5.31 -40.04 -3.15
N ASP A 695 5.49 -38.78 -3.56
CA ASP A 695 6.62 -38.35 -4.40
C ASP A 695 7.84 -37.89 -3.57
N GLY A 696 7.66 -37.70 -2.26
CA GLY A 696 8.67 -37.32 -1.29
C GLY A 696 9.00 -35.83 -1.27
N ALA A 697 8.18 -34.98 -1.88
CA ALA A 697 8.33 -33.53 -1.93
C ALA A 697 7.01 -32.82 -1.65
N PHE A 698 7.09 -31.64 -1.03
CA PHE A 698 5.92 -30.79 -0.84
C PHE A 698 5.38 -30.33 -2.19
N THR A 699 4.19 -30.82 -2.56
CA THR A 699 3.55 -30.56 -3.84
C THR A 699 2.62 -29.36 -3.77
N VAL A 700 2.68 -28.52 -4.80
CA VAL A 700 1.77 -27.39 -5.02
C VAL A 700 1.28 -27.36 -6.45
N SER A 701 0.09 -26.79 -6.68
CA SER A 701 -0.40 -26.54 -8.02
C SER A 701 0.55 -25.61 -8.79
N SER A 702 0.66 -25.84 -10.09
CA SER A 702 1.48 -25.03 -10.97
C SER A 702 1.01 -23.57 -11.03
N GLY A 703 -0.29 -23.32 -10.83
CA GLY A 703 -0.84 -21.97 -10.72
C GLY A 703 -0.36 -21.26 -9.45
N LEU A 704 -0.40 -21.94 -8.31
CA LEU A 704 0.11 -21.40 -7.04
C LEU A 704 1.61 -21.10 -7.14
N GLN A 705 2.40 -22.03 -7.69
CA GLN A 705 3.83 -21.82 -7.90
C GLN A 705 4.11 -20.61 -8.80
N ARG A 706 3.35 -20.42 -9.89
CA ARG A 706 3.53 -19.27 -10.79
C ARG A 706 3.21 -17.94 -10.09
N VAL A 707 2.18 -17.90 -9.23
CA VAL A 707 1.90 -16.70 -8.42
C VAL A 707 3.06 -16.41 -7.47
N TRP A 708 3.61 -17.43 -6.80
CA TRP A 708 4.77 -17.29 -5.94
C TRP A 708 6.05 -16.84 -6.67
N ASP A 709 6.24 -17.28 -7.92
CA ASP A 709 7.38 -16.86 -8.75
C ASP A 709 7.34 -15.36 -9.10
N VAL A 710 6.15 -14.76 -9.15
CA VAL A 710 5.95 -13.33 -9.43
C VAL A 710 5.67 -12.47 -8.19
N ASP A 711 5.55 -13.11 -7.03
CA ASP A 711 5.16 -12.50 -5.76
C ASP A 711 6.19 -11.49 -5.22
N PRO A 712 5.80 -10.22 -5.01
CA PRO A 712 6.60 -9.21 -4.33
C PRO A 712 7.25 -9.68 -3.04
N HIS A 713 6.53 -10.43 -2.20
CA HIS A 713 7.05 -10.97 -0.95
C HIS A 713 8.21 -11.93 -1.22
N SER A 714 7.96 -12.94 -2.06
CA SER A 714 8.96 -13.95 -2.46
C SER A 714 10.21 -13.31 -3.10
N VAL A 715 10.05 -12.26 -3.91
CA VAL A 715 11.18 -11.52 -4.51
C VAL A 715 12.03 -10.81 -3.45
N VAL A 716 11.40 -10.14 -2.47
CA VAL A 716 12.13 -9.36 -1.45
C VAL A 716 12.78 -10.27 -0.41
N ARG A 717 12.10 -11.35 0.01
CA ARG A 717 12.67 -12.40 0.87
C ARG A 717 13.81 -13.16 0.18
N GLY A 718 13.85 -13.15 -1.15
CA GLY A 718 14.85 -13.89 -1.94
C GLY A 718 14.50 -15.36 -2.12
N TRP A 719 13.23 -15.73 -1.93
CA TRP A 719 12.68 -17.04 -2.28
C TRP A 719 12.59 -17.21 -3.79
N SER A 720 12.21 -16.14 -4.49
CA SER A 720 12.18 -16.07 -5.96
C SER A 720 13.39 -15.28 -6.47
N THR A 721 14.40 -16.00 -6.99
CA THR A 721 15.67 -15.39 -7.46
C THR A 721 15.88 -15.43 -8.97
N ALA A 722 15.16 -16.31 -9.68
CA ALA A 722 15.19 -16.44 -11.14
C ALA A 722 14.30 -15.38 -11.82
N ILE A 723 14.57 -14.10 -11.52
CA ILE A 723 13.78 -12.97 -12.01
C ILE A 723 14.56 -12.16 -13.07
N PRO A 724 13.88 -11.39 -13.95
CA PRO A 724 14.53 -10.66 -15.05
C PRO A 724 15.67 -9.72 -14.61
N GLY A 725 15.54 -9.08 -13.45
CA GLY A 725 16.57 -8.19 -12.90
C GLY A 725 17.76 -8.89 -12.23
N GLY A 726 17.75 -10.21 -12.15
CA GLY A 726 18.63 -10.99 -11.28
C GLY A 726 18.21 -10.91 -9.80
N PRO A 727 18.94 -11.57 -8.89
CA PRO A 727 18.58 -11.58 -7.47
C PRO A 727 18.54 -10.16 -6.88
N LEU A 728 17.55 -9.88 -6.02
CA LEU A 728 17.49 -8.66 -5.22
C LEU A 728 18.47 -8.76 -4.02
N ASP A 729 19.76 -8.74 -4.34
CA ASP A 729 20.85 -8.71 -3.36
C ASP A 729 20.86 -7.41 -2.54
N ASP A 730 21.72 -7.33 -1.52
CA ASP A 730 21.72 -6.17 -0.61
C ASP A 730 22.08 -4.86 -1.33
N VAL A 731 22.95 -4.90 -2.35
CA VAL A 731 23.28 -3.70 -3.14
C VAL A 731 22.05 -3.25 -3.91
N ALA A 732 21.34 -4.19 -4.50
CA ALA A 732 20.15 -3.97 -5.29
C ALA A 732 18.97 -3.49 -4.47
N LEU A 733 18.65 -4.20 -3.40
CA LEU A 733 17.64 -3.84 -2.43
C LEU A 733 17.88 -2.42 -1.96
N SER A 734 19.11 -2.12 -1.57
CA SER A 734 19.41 -0.82 -0.99
C SER A 734 19.22 0.36 -1.95
N ARG A 735 19.27 0.15 -3.27
CA ARG A 735 19.03 1.21 -4.27
C ARG A 735 17.54 1.53 -4.48
N LEU A 736 16.67 0.57 -4.19
CA LEU A 736 15.25 0.61 -4.50
C LEU A 736 14.49 1.20 -3.32
N ASP A 737 13.66 2.21 -3.58
CA ASP A 737 12.73 2.76 -2.59
C ASP A 737 11.28 2.35 -2.91
N LEU A 738 10.47 2.11 -1.87
CA LEU A 738 9.08 1.68 -1.97
C LEU A 738 8.16 2.70 -1.30
N TRP A 739 7.09 3.10 -1.99
CA TRP A 739 5.97 3.84 -1.41
C TRP A 739 4.68 3.08 -1.64
N THR A 740 4.12 2.47 -0.60
CA THR A 740 2.86 1.73 -0.70
C THR A 740 1.77 2.39 0.13
N ASP A 741 0.50 2.13 -0.23
CA ASP A 741 -0.65 2.57 0.55
C ASP A 741 -1.78 1.53 0.62
N GLY A 742 -2.66 1.71 1.61
CA GLY A 742 -3.85 0.89 1.79
C GLY A 742 -4.89 1.55 2.70
N GLY A 743 -6.16 1.35 2.37
CA GLY A 743 -7.30 1.88 3.11
C GLY A 743 -7.71 0.97 4.26
N THR A 744 -8.01 1.53 5.43
CA THR A 744 -8.39 0.74 6.62
C THR A 744 -9.77 0.06 6.52
N ARG A 745 -10.55 0.37 5.49
CA ARG A 745 -11.91 -0.15 5.21
C ARG A 745 -12.01 -0.69 3.78
N ASP A 746 -10.86 -0.91 3.15
CA ASP A 746 -10.74 -1.44 1.80
C ASP A 746 -11.28 -2.88 1.74
N LEU A 747 -12.13 -3.18 0.76
CA LEU A 747 -12.79 -4.48 0.65
C LEU A 747 -11.84 -5.68 0.44
N PHE A 748 -10.61 -5.45 0.01
CA PHE A 748 -9.60 -6.49 -0.24
C PHE A 748 -8.54 -6.56 0.87
N ASN A 749 -8.72 -5.84 1.99
CA ASN A 749 -7.71 -5.72 3.06
C ASN A 749 -6.34 -5.23 2.56
N PHE A 750 -6.28 -4.37 1.52
CA PHE A 750 -4.99 -3.94 0.96
C PHE A 750 -4.09 -3.17 1.93
N MET A 751 -4.63 -2.67 3.05
CA MET A 751 -3.81 -2.12 4.12
C MET A 751 -3.02 -3.21 4.87
N ALA A 752 -3.67 -4.33 5.21
CA ALA A 752 -3.00 -5.47 5.85
C ALA A 752 -2.01 -6.11 4.87
N ASP A 753 -2.41 -6.33 3.61
CA ASP A 753 -1.53 -6.78 2.54
C ASP A 753 -0.27 -5.90 2.38
N ALA A 754 -0.45 -4.58 2.36
CA ALA A 754 0.67 -3.63 2.29
C ALA A 754 1.61 -3.74 3.51
N GLN A 755 1.07 -4.06 4.68
CA GLN A 755 1.83 -4.28 5.91
C GLN A 755 2.74 -5.51 5.81
N HIS A 756 2.25 -6.61 5.23
CA HIS A 756 3.08 -7.79 4.96
C HIS A 756 4.19 -7.47 3.96
N LEU A 757 3.87 -6.77 2.86
CA LEU A 757 4.87 -6.38 1.87
C LEU A 757 5.99 -5.54 2.48
N VAL A 758 5.68 -4.48 3.25
CA VAL A 758 6.75 -3.67 3.88
C VAL A 758 7.49 -4.42 4.97
N GLY A 759 6.84 -5.39 5.63
CA GLY A 759 7.47 -6.33 6.55
C GLY A 759 8.64 -7.07 5.91
N THR A 760 8.50 -7.54 4.66
CA THR A 760 9.60 -8.23 3.95
C THR A 760 10.84 -7.34 3.76
N PHE A 761 10.66 -6.03 3.59
CA PHE A 761 11.78 -5.08 3.52
C PHE A 761 12.44 -4.90 4.90
N ALA A 762 11.64 -4.81 5.97
CA ALA A 762 12.14 -4.77 7.34
C ALA A 762 12.96 -6.03 7.67
N ALA A 763 12.49 -7.20 7.25
CA ALA A 763 13.20 -8.47 7.41
C ALA A 763 14.58 -8.50 6.74
N ARG A 764 14.76 -7.72 5.67
CA ARG A 764 16.04 -7.52 4.97
C ARG A 764 16.81 -6.28 5.45
N GLY A 765 16.50 -5.77 6.64
CA GLY A 765 17.22 -4.67 7.29
C GLY A 765 16.96 -3.28 6.69
N ARG A 766 15.91 -3.10 5.89
CA ARG A 766 15.48 -1.78 5.40
C ARG A 766 14.59 -1.13 6.43
N ASP A 767 14.82 0.15 6.65
CA ASP A 767 13.98 0.93 7.56
C ASP A 767 12.62 1.22 6.93
N VAL A 768 11.55 1.07 7.72
CA VAL A 768 10.16 1.26 7.28
C VAL A 768 9.49 2.38 8.08
N ALA A 769 8.67 3.20 7.41
CA ALA A 769 7.87 4.27 8.02
C ALA A 769 6.38 3.98 7.88
N TYR A 770 5.62 4.06 8.98
CA TYR A 770 4.15 3.98 8.94
C TYR A 770 3.55 5.37 9.17
N LEU A 771 2.67 5.79 8.27
CA LEU A 771 1.92 7.04 8.38
C LEU A 771 0.43 6.71 8.45
N THR A 772 -0.27 7.08 9.52
CA THR A 772 -1.73 6.78 9.62
C THR A 772 -2.61 7.78 8.87
N ASP A 773 -2.08 8.95 8.54
CA ASP A 773 -2.81 10.04 7.87
C ASP A 773 -1.82 10.90 7.06
N PHE A 774 -2.29 11.53 5.99
CA PHE A 774 -1.47 12.37 5.11
C PHE A 774 -0.85 13.58 5.81
N GLY A 775 -1.49 14.10 6.87
CA GLY A 775 -0.94 15.20 7.67
C GLY A 775 0.21 14.78 8.60
N LEU A 776 0.52 13.48 8.69
CA LEU A 776 1.45 12.97 9.70
C LEU A 776 2.90 12.85 9.22
N ALA A 777 3.14 13.01 7.92
CA ALA A 777 4.49 13.04 7.37
C ALA A 777 5.35 14.19 7.97
N PRO A 778 6.68 14.01 8.13
CA PRO A 778 7.58 15.04 8.65
C PRO A 778 7.48 16.34 7.85
N GLY A 779 7.38 17.48 8.55
CA GLY A 779 7.22 18.80 7.94
C GLY A 779 5.77 19.26 7.74
N LEU A 780 4.79 18.36 7.89
CA LEU A 780 3.37 18.69 7.85
C LEU A 780 2.77 18.90 9.25
N GLU A 781 1.69 19.69 9.29
CA GLU A 781 0.92 19.96 10.51
C GLU A 781 -0.17 18.90 10.68
N ALA A 782 -0.03 18.09 11.73
CA ALA A 782 -0.98 17.00 12.05
C ALA A 782 -2.41 17.49 12.32
N THR A 783 -2.58 18.76 12.73
CA THR A 783 -3.85 19.36 13.10
C THR A 783 -4.64 19.92 11.91
N THR A 784 -4.03 19.98 10.71
CA THR A 784 -4.65 20.50 9.49
C THR A 784 -4.50 19.54 8.30
N PRO A 785 -4.92 18.25 8.43
CA PRO A 785 -4.68 17.22 7.41
C PRO A 785 -5.32 17.53 6.05
N ASP A 786 -6.42 18.30 6.03
CA ASP A 786 -7.10 18.72 4.79
C ASP A 786 -6.26 19.68 3.91
N GLN A 787 -5.14 20.17 4.42
CA GLN A 787 -4.17 21.02 3.71
C GLN A 787 -2.94 20.23 3.28
N TYR A 788 -3.13 19.02 2.76
CA TYR A 788 -2.03 18.18 2.30
C TYR A 788 -1.15 18.91 1.28
N ALA A 789 0.12 19.09 1.64
CA ALA A 789 1.10 19.84 0.87
C ALA A 789 2.39 19.01 0.71
N PRO A 790 2.43 18.04 -0.22
CA PRO A 790 3.52 17.07 -0.33
C PRO A 790 4.90 17.71 -0.54
N GLY A 791 4.96 18.90 -1.16
CA GLY A 791 6.20 19.65 -1.33
C GLY A 791 6.82 20.16 -0.03
N ARG A 792 6.07 20.20 1.08
CA ARG A 792 6.56 20.59 2.41
C ARG A 792 7.05 19.40 3.24
N ILE A 793 6.84 18.17 2.77
CA ILE A 793 7.36 16.99 3.45
C ILE A 793 8.88 17.06 3.46
N VAL A 794 9.47 16.84 4.63
CA VAL A 794 10.92 16.68 4.78
C VAL A 794 11.27 15.25 4.35
N TRP A 795 11.38 15.03 3.04
CA TRP A 795 11.65 13.70 2.45
C TRP A 795 12.96 13.06 2.92
N GLU A 796 13.89 13.88 3.44
CA GLU A 796 15.14 13.44 4.07
C GLU A 796 14.90 12.83 5.47
N ASP A 797 13.74 13.04 6.07
CA ASP A 797 13.39 12.51 7.39
C ASP A 797 12.47 11.28 7.29
N LEU A 798 12.11 10.87 6.07
CA LEU A 798 11.39 9.62 5.78
C LEU A 798 12.35 8.53 5.29
N GLN A 799 12.03 7.30 5.64
CA GLN A 799 12.73 6.09 5.21
C GLN A 799 12.61 5.85 3.69
N GLY A 800 13.39 4.89 3.19
CA GLY A 800 13.30 4.41 1.80
C GLY A 800 12.10 3.50 1.54
N VAL A 801 11.41 3.04 2.59
CA VAL A 801 10.20 2.22 2.52
C VAL A 801 9.12 2.88 3.36
N VAL A 802 7.98 3.20 2.76
CA VAL A 802 6.87 3.90 3.44
C VAL A 802 5.56 3.18 3.19
N LEU A 803 4.82 2.93 4.27
CA LEU A 803 3.41 2.53 4.26
C LEU A 803 2.56 3.74 4.67
N GLN A 804 1.87 4.32 3.69
CA GLN A 804 0.88 5.37 3.91
C GLN A 804 -0.51 4.74 4.07
N ARG A 805 -1.14 4.92 5.21
CA ARG A 805 -2.52 4.52 5.41
C ARG A 805 -3.46 5.69 5.18
N TYR A 806 -4.69 5.38 4.83
CA TYR A 806 -5.75 6.35 4.71
C TYR A 806 -7.06 5.75 5.21
N GLY A 807 -8.03 6.61 5.54
CA GLY A 807 -9.17 6.24 6.38
C GLY A 807 -9.01 6.76 7.79
N LYS A 808 -10.08 7.35 8.33
CA LYS A 808 -10.12 7.75 9.75
C LYS A 808 -10.28 6.51 10.62
N ALA A 809 -9.41 6.36 11.62
CA ALA A 809 -9.48 5.24 12.58
C ALA A 809 -10.78 5.27 13.42
N ASP A 810 -11.25 6.47 13.74
CA ASP A 810 -12.48 6.75 14.50
C ASP A 810 -13.42 7.62 13.62
N PRO A 811 -14.07 7.06 12.59
CA PRO A 811 -14.77 7.84 11.56
C PRO A 811 -16.12 8.38 12.07
N THR A 812 -16.46 9.64 11.83
CA THR A 812 -17.83 10.13 12.04
C THR A 812 -18.79 9.51 11.01
N PRO A 813 -20.13 9.58 11.22
CA PRO A 813 -21.09 9.16 10.20
C PRO A 813 -20.88 9.84 8.83
N ALA A 814 -20.38 11.08 8.80
CA ALA A 814 -20.06 11.78 7.57
C ALA A 814 -18.80 11.22 6.88
N ASP A 815 -17.81 10.77 7.66
CA ASP A 815 -16.60 10.14 7.13
C ASP A 815 -16.94 8.79 6.49
N ILE A 816 -17.78 7.98 7.17
CA ILE A 816 -18.35 6.74 6.62
C ILE A 816 -19.11 7.06 5.34
N GLU A 817 -20.02 8.06 5.37
CA GLU A 817 -20.84 8.41 4.21
C GLU A 817 -19.99 8.86 3.00
N SER A 818 -18.84 9.49 3.26
CA SER A 818 -17.91 9.92 2.23
C SER A 818 -17.05 8.78 1.65
N GLY A 819 -17.05 7.61 2.29
CA GLY A 819 -16.22 6.45 1.92
C GLY A 819 -14.75 6.59 2.32
N SER A 820 -14.43 7.30 3.41
CA SER A 820 -13.05 7.39 3.91
C SER A 820 -12.49 6.02 4.23
N GLY A 821 -11.28 5.73 3.76
CA GLY A 821 -10.58 4.46 4.00
C GLY A 821 -11.07 3.28 3.18
N GLN A 822 -12.09 3.43 2.33
CA GLN A 822 -12.53 2.42 1.37
C GLN A 822 -11.54 2.27 0.20
N HIS A 823 -11.82 1.40 -0.78
CA HIS A 823 -10.84 0.99 -1.80
C HIS A 823 -10.11 2.11 -2.55
N VAL A 824 -10.83 3.14 -2.98
CA VAL A 824 -10.23 4.34 -3.58
C VAL A 824 -10.05 5.45 -2.53
N GLY A 825 -10.96 5.51 -1.56
CA GLY A 825 -11.06 6.57 -0.57
C GLY A 825 -11.85 7.78 -1.08
N THR A 826 -11.88 8.84 -0.28
CA THR A 826 -12.54 10.10 -0.63
C THR A 826 -11.83 10.82 -1.79
N GLY A 827 -12.50 11.82 -2.37
CA GLY A 827 -11.87 12.70 -3.38
C GLY A 827 -10.62 13.42 -2.90
N ALA A 828 -10.46 13.66 -1.59
CA ALA A 828 -9.25 14.25 -1.03
C ALA A 828 -8.14 13.18 -0.86
N GLU A 829 -8.50 12.00 -0.36
CA GLU A 829 -7.59 10.87 -0.19
C GLU A 829 -6.97 10.46 -1.52
N ILE A 830 -7.75 10.28 -2.60
CA ILE A 830 -7.22 9.89 -3.92
C ILE A 830 -6.18 10.90 -4.46
N ILE A 831 -6.40 12.21 -4.27
CA ILE A 831 -5.46 13.23 -4.72
C ILE A 831 -4.17 13.17 -3.88
N ALA A 832 -4.31 13.03 -2.55
CA ALA A 832 -3.18 12.96 -1.64
C ALA A 832 -2.32 11.70 -1.89
N ARG A 833 -2.93 10.54 -2.13
CA ARG A 833 -2.25 9.28 -2.49
C ARG A 833 -1.35 9.44 -3.72
N LEU A 834 -1.91 9.97 -4.82
CA LEU A 834 -1.18 10.20 -6.06
C LEU A 834 -0.05 11.22 -5.87
N GLN A 835 -0.36 12.33 -5.20
CA GLN A 835 0.62 13.37 -4.90
C GLN A 835 1.79 12.84 -4.06
N ALA A 836 1.51 12.05 -3.03
CA ALA A 836 2.53 11.52 -2.14
C ALA A 836 3.54 10.65 -2.90
N ALA A 837 3.05 9.70 -3.70
CA ALA A 837 3.89 8.81 -4.51
C ALA A 837 4.75 9.58 -5.54
N LEU A 838 4.16 10.57 -6.21
CA LEU A 838 4.85 11.38 -7.23
C LEU A 838 5.94 12.26 -6.62
N TYR A 839 5.65 12.92 -5.49
CA TYR A 839 6.65 13.72 -4.80
C TYR A 839 7.73 12.85 -4.13
N PHE A 840 7.37 11.67 -3.64
CA PHE A 840 8.34 10.69 -3.15
C PHE A 840 9.31 10.28 -4.26
N ALA A 841 8.81 9.85 -5.43
CA ALA A 841 9.63 9.55 -6.59
C ALA A 841 10.49 10.75 -7.01
N GLY A 842 9.87 11.93 -7.11
CA GLY A 842 10.56 13.16 -7.45
C GLY A 842 11.69 13.51 -6.47
N SER A 843 11.52 13.26 -5.17
CA SER A 843 12.52 13.56 -4.14
C SER A 843 13.84 12.78 -4.32
N ARG A 844 13.83 11.68 -5.10
CA ARG A 844 15.03 10.86 -5.37
C ARG A 844 15.85 11.37 -6.56
N TRP A 845 15.29 12.26 -7.38
CA TRP A 845 15.97 12.81 -8.56
C TRP A 845 16.61 14.17 -8.25
N PRO A 846 17.96 14.26 -8.23
CA PRO A 846 18.68 15.41 -7.71
C PRO A 846 18.77 16.59 -8.70
N GLU A 847 18.32 16.43 -9.95
CA GLU A 847 18.52 17.42 -11.01
C GLU A 847 17.79 18.74 -10.70
N PRO A 848 18.51 19.83 -10.36
CA PRO A 848 17.86 21.08 -9.94
C PRO A 848 17.12 21.75 -11.10
N HIS A 849 17.60 21.56 -12.33
CA HIS A 849 17.01 22.17 -13.52
C HIS A 849 15.62 21.62 -13.87
N LEU A 850 15.25 20.44 -13.37
CA LEU A 850 13.91 19.87 -13.53
C LEU A 850 12.87 20.56 -12.64
N ARG A 851 13.31 21.26 -11.60
CA ARG A 851 12.45 22.00 -10.67
C ARG A 851 12.34 23.48 -10.99
N ARG A 852 13.02 23.99 -12.02
CA ARG A 852 12.95 25.41 -12.41
C ARG A 852 11.61 25.76 -13.03
N LEU A 853 11.12 26.98 -12.82
CA LEU A 853 9.96 27.52 -13.54
C LEU A 853 10.35 27.76 -15.01
N VAL A 854 9.48 27.36 -15.94
CA VAL A 854 9.73 27.50 -17.39
C VAL A 854 8.55 28.10 -18.13
N ALA A 855 8.85 28.70 -19.29
CA ALA A 855 7.85 29.21 -20.19
C ALA A 855 6.99 28.08 -20.82
N PRO A 856 5.69 28.33 -21.07
CA PRO A 856 4.84 27.41 -21.82
C PRO A 856 5.38 27.08 -23.21
N SER A 857 5.29 25.82 -23.63
CA SER A 857 5.71 25.38 -24.98
C SER A 857 5.06 26.19 -26.11
N ALA A 858 3.82 26.65 -25.91
CA ALA A 858 3.05 27.40 -26.91
C ALA A 858 3.58 28.81 -27.20
N ASP A 859 4.36 29.40 -26.29
CA ASP A 859 4.88 30.76 -26.46
C ASP A 859 5.98 30.80 -27.53
N LYS A 860 6.77 29.72 -27.62
CA LYS A 860 7.84 29.55 -28.61
C LYS A 860 8.01 28.07 -28.94
N PRO A 861 7.10 27.47 -29.73
CA PRO A 861 7.15 26.05 -30.06
C PRO A 861 8.39 25.74 -30.91
N ALA A 862 9.04 24.61 -30.64
CA ALA A 862 10.15 24.11 -31.46
C ALA A 862 9.66 23.66 -32.85
N GLU A 863 10.49 23.84 -33.87
CA GLU A 863 10.17 23.38 -35.23
C GLU A 863 10.23 21.84 -35.32
N GLY A 864 9.31 21.24 -36.08
CA GLY A 864 9.32 19.81 -36.38
C GLY A 864 8.75 18.89 -35.29
N LEU A 865 8.22 19.44 -34.19
CA LEU A 865 7.51 18.65 -33.18
C LEU A 865 6.04 18.42 -33.55
N ASP A 866 5.53 17.26 -33.15
CA ASP A 866 4.11 16.95 -33.25
C ASP A 866 3.29 17.89 -32.34
N ARG A 867 2.05 18.21 -32.76
CA ARG A 867 1.16 19.07 -31.97
C ARG A 867 0.91 18.51 -30.57
N CYS A 868 0.89 17.19 -30.43
CA CYS A 868 0.74 16.54 -29.14
C CYS A 868 1.91 16.84 -28.19
N GLU A 869 3.14 16.95 -28.72
CA GLU A 869 4.34 17.26 -27.94
C GLU A 869 4.37 18.72 -27.47
N ILE A 870 3.83 19.62 -28.28
CA ILE A 870 3.65 21.04 -27.92
C ILE A 870 2.57 21.19 -26.85
N ASN A 871 1.46 20.46 -27.00
CA ASN A 871 0.33 20.49 -26.07
C ASN A 871 0.61 19.74 -24.76
N GLY A 872 1.59 18.83 -24.75
CA GLY A 872 2.01 18.08 -23.56
C GLY A 872 1.29 16.76 -23.31
N THR A 873 0.46 16.28 -24.25
CA THR A 873 -0.23 14.98 -24.13
C THR A 873 -0.28 14.30 -25.50
N CYS A 874 0.31 13.12 -25.62
CA CYS A 874 0.30 12.27 -26.81
C CYS A 874 -0.43 10.95 -26.52
N ILE A 875 -1.26 10.49 -27.45
CA ILE A 875 -1.97 9.21 -27.38
C ILE A 875 -1.72 8.47 -28.69
N PHE A 876 -1.32 7.20 -28.61
CA PHE A 876 -1.01 6.36 -29.77
C PHE A 876 -1.19 4.88 -29.44
N ASP A 877 -1.36 4.04 -30.45
CA ASP A 877 -1.33 2.59 -30.27
C ASP A 877 0.10 2.06 -30.36
N PHE A 878 0.50 1.23 -29.40
CA PHE A 878 1.77 0.52 -29.38
C PHE A 878 1.53 -0.96 -29.70
N THR A 879 2.34 -1.51 -30.61
CA THR A 879 2.30 -2.93 -30.99
C THR A 879 3.64 -3.57 -30.67
N SER A 880 3.63 -4.61 -29.84
CA SER A 880 4.84 -5.37 -29.52
C SER A 880 5.33 -6.21 -30.69
N THR A 881 6.55 -6.74 -30.59
CA THR A 881 7.14 -7.64 -31.58
C THR A 881 6.37 -8.95 -31.74
N PHE A 882 5.67 -9.38 -30.68
CA PHE A 882 4.76 -10.54 -30.68
C PHE A 882 3.31 -10.19 -31.06
N GLY A 883 3.05 -8.95 -31.48
CA GLY A 883 1.82 -8.55 -32.15
C GLY A 883 0.67 -8.12 -31.23
N ARG A 884 0.89 -7.99 -29.92
CA ARG A 884 -0.13 -7.40 -29.03
C ARG A 884 -0.18 -5.89 -29.25
N MET A 885 -1.36 -5.36 -29.54
CA MET A 885 -1.61 -3.94 -29.73
C MET A 885 -2.45 -3.38 -28.58
N GLY A 886 -2.06 -2.22 -28.05
CA GLY A 886 -2.83 -1.48 -27.06
C GLY A 886 -2.52 0.02 -27.09
N PRO A 887 -3.45 0.89 -26.67
CA PRO A 887 -3.25 2.32 -26.60
C PRO A 887 -2.28 2.66 -25.49
N VAL A 888 -1.58 3.77 -25.65
CA VAL A 888 -0.67 4.36 -24.67
C VAL A 888 -0.95 5.85 -24.64
N ALA A 889 -0.99 6.42 -23.43
CA ALA A 889 -0.97 7.86 -23.27
C ALA A 889 0.34 8.31 -22.64
N VAL A 890 0.86 9.45 -23.08
CA VAL A 890 2.09 10.05 -22.58
C VAL A 890 1.84 11.51 -22.25
N ASN A 891 2.02 11.88 -20.99
CA ASN A 891 2.04 13.27 -20.55
C ASN A 891 3.48 13.77 -20.49
N LEU A 892 3.76 14.85 -21.21
CA LEU A 892 5.06 15.49 -21.26
C LEU A 892 5.09 16.68 -20.31
N PRO A 893 6.24 16.94 -19.68
CA PRO A 893 6.34 18.00 -18.67
C PRO A 893 6.25 19.40 -19.28
N PRO A 894 5.92 20.42 -18.47
CA PRO A 894 5.91 21.81 -18.90
C PRO A 894 7.24 22.23 -19.54
N GLY A 895 7.13 22.90 -20.70
CA GLY A 895 8.29 23.37 -21.48
C GLY A 895 8.91 22.33 -22.41
N TYR A 896 8.43 21.08 -22.45
CA TYR A 896 8.98 20.04 -23.33
C TYR A 896 9.01 20.48 -24.81
N GLY A 897 7.95 21.10 -25.30
CA GLY A 897 7.86 21.57 -26.70
C GLY A 897 8.49 22.93 -26.96
N HIS A 898 9.10 23.59 -25.96
CA HIS A 898 9.63 24.95 -26.09
C HIS A 898 10.99 24.94 -26.82
N ALA A 899 11.17 25.80 -27.82
CA ALA A 899 12.35 25.85 -28.68
C ALA A 899 13.68 25.98 -27.90
N ASP A 900 13.68 26.73 -26.80
CA ASP A 900 14.87 26.96 -25.98
C ASP A 900 15.19 25.84 -24.98
N LEU A 901 14.36 24.79 -24.91
CA LEU A 901 14.45 23.71 -23.92
C LEU A 901 14.71 22.33 -24.54
N GLN A 902 15.00 22.27 -25.84
CA GLN A 902 15.10 21.00 -26.58
C GLN A 902 16.27 20.10 -26.18
N ASP A 903 17.28 20.62 -25.47
CA ASP A 903 18.40 19.82 -24.94
C ASP A 903 18.07 19.13 -23.60
N ARG A 904 16.93 19.47 -22.97
CA ARG A 904 16.55 18.87 -21.69
C ARG A 904 16.00 17.46 -21.86
N ARG A 905 16.43 16.59 -20.94
CA ARG A 905 15.97 15.21 -20.77
C ARG A 905 15.26 15.07 -19.44
N TYR A 906 14.33 14.12 -19.35
CA TYR A 906 13.42 13.99 -18.22
C TYR A 906 13.38 12.56 -17.65
N PRO A 907 13.19 12.39 -16.34
CA PRO A 907 12.86 11.10 -15.76
C PRO A 907 11.49 10.61 -16.27
N VAL A 908 11.24 9.31 -16.15
CA VAL A 908 10.01 8.67 -16.65
C VAL A 908 9.27 7.96 -15.53
N ILE A 909 7.96 8.19 -15.44
CA ILE A 909 7.06 7.49 -14.52
C ILE A 909 6.11 6.63 -15.34
N TYR A 910 6.17 5.32 -15.16
CA TYR A 910 5.21 4.39 -15.74
C TYR A 910 4.05 4.22 -14.77
N LEU A 911 2.84 4.56 -15.20
CA LEU A 911 1.63 4.59 -14.39
C LEU A 911 0.62 3.57 -14.91
N MET A 912 0.30 2.61 -14.07
CA MET A 912 -0.62 1.50 -14.35
C MET A 912 -2.03 1.80 -13.80
N HIS A 913 -3.04 1.66 -14.65
CA HIS A 913 -4.44 1.88 -14.28
C HIS A 913 -5.06 0.73 -13.50
N GLY A 914 -6.17 1.02 -12.82
CA GLY A 914 -6.96 0.06 -12.07
C GLY A 914 -7.86 -0.83 -12.93
N TYR A 915 -8.54 -1.76 -12.29
CA TYR A 915 -9.38 -2.76 -12.95
C TYR A 915 -10.54 -2.09 -13.71
N GLY A 916 -10.79 -2.50 -14.95
CA GLY A 916 -11.85 -1.94 -15.80
C GLY A 916 -11.57 -0.54 -16.39
N GLN A 917 -10.39 0.04 -16.18
CA GLN A 917 -9.99 1.34 -16.77
C GLN A 917 -9.19 1.16 -18.08
N GLU A 918 -8.90 2.27 -18.75
CA GLU A 918 -7.94 2.36 -19.87
C GLU A 918 -6.94 3.52 -19.66
N PRO A 919 -5.80 3.56 -20.38
CA PRO A 919 -4.77 4.59 -20.19
C PRO A 919 -5.27 6.04 -20.25
N GLN A 920 -6.27 6.31 -21.10
CA GLN A 920 -6.81 7.65 -21.32
C GLN A 920 -7.58 8.17 -20.09
N ASP A 921 -8.17 7.29 -19.27
CA ASP A 921 -8.91 7.67 -18.07
C ASP A 921 -8.02 8.39 -17.05
N LEU A 922 -6.76 7.98 -16.97
CA LEU A 922 -5.76 8.55 -16.06
C LEU A 922 -4.93 9.66 -16.71
N ALA A 923 -4.78 9.65 -18.04
CA ALA A 923 -4.07 10.70 -18.77
C ALA A 923 -4.67 12.10 -18.54
N ALA A 924 -5.98 12.19 -18.27
CA ALA A 924 -6.67 13.42 -17.92
C ALA A 924 -6.11 14.11 -16.65
N ALA A 925 -5.49 13.35 -15.74
CA ALA A 925 -4.79 13.90 -14.57
C ALA A 925 -3.53 14.70 -14.96
N GLY A 926 -3.03 14.55 -16.20
CA GLY A 926 -1.84 15.21 -16.72
C GLY A 926 -1.80 16.72 -16.55
N LEU A 927 -2.94 17.40 -16.72
CA LEU A 927 -3.04 18.85 -16.54
C LEU A 927 -2.74 19.26 -15.10
N ILE A 928 -3.20 18.47 -14.13
CA ILE A 928 -2.96 18.71 -12.70
C ILE A 928 -1.47 18.49 -12.40
N LEU A 929 -0.88 17.42 -12.95
CA LEU A 929 0.56 17.12 -12.78
C LEU A 929 1.45 18.22 -13.38
N GLN A 930 1.13 18.68 -14.59
CA GLN A 930 1.83 19.79 -15.23
C GLN A 930 1.75 21.08 -14.38
N ALA A 931 0.61 21.34 -13.73
CA ALA A 931 0.47 22.47 -12.82
C ALA A 931 1.44 22.35 -11.63
N PHE A 932 1.54 21.18 -10.99
CA PHE A 932 2.48 20.97 -9.88
C PHE A 932 3.96 21.08 -10.29
N MET A 933 4.30 20.64 -11.50
CA MET A 933 5.66 20.71 -12.05
C MET A 933 6.10 22.14 -12.43
N ASN A 934 5.16 23.09 -12.55
CA ASN A 934 5.44 24.47 -12.95
C ASN A 934 4.72 25.51 -12.07
N ASP A 935 4.42 25.15 -10.82
CA ASP A 935 3.78 26.06 -9.87
C ASP A 935 4.77 27.17 -9.45
N GLY A 936 4.43 28.41 -9.80
CA GLY A 936 5.20 29.60 -9.46
C GLY A 936 4.97 30.11 -8.04
N GLN A 937 4.06 29.51 -7.25
CA GLN A 937 3.80 29.85 -5.85
C GLN A 937 4.67 29.06 -4.86
N VAL A 938 5.45 28.10 -5.35
CA VAL A 938 6.42 27.34 -4.57
C VAL A 938 7.83 27.54 -5.12
N SER A 939 8.87 27.25 -4.34
CA SER A 939 10.27 27.36 -4.73
C SER A 939 10.82 26.09 -5.40
N GLU A 940 12.03 26.15 -5.94
CA GLU A 940 12.76 24.98 -6.43
C GLU A 940 12.92 23.86 -5.39
N LYS A 941 12.93 24.15 -4.07
CA LYS A 941 13.01 23.12 -3.01
C LYS A 941 11.69 22.34 -2.88
N THR A 942 10.56 23.01 -3.11
CA THR A 942 9.21 22.52 -2.83
C THR A 942 8.52 21.97 -4.09
N ARG A 943 8.93 22.40 -5.29
CA ARG A 943 8.27 22.07 -6.57
C ARG A 943 8.49 20.60 -6.98
N LEU A 944 7.44 19.96 -7.52
CA LEU A 944 7.56 18.63 -8.13
C LEU A 944 8.52 18.71 -9.33
N PRO A 945 9.53 17.81 -9.47
CA PRO A 945 10.39 17.82 -10.63
C PRO A 945 9.60 17.44 -11.89
N LYS A 946 9.96 18.08 -13.00
CA LYS A 946 9.44 17.77 -14.34
C LYS A 946 9.78 16.33 -14.73
N ALA A 947 8.77 15.54 -15.09
CA ALA A 947 8.89 14.15 -15.51
C ALA A 947 7.95 13.85 -16.69
N ILE A 948 8.32 12.85 -17.49
CA ILE A 948 7.42 12.22 -18.47
C ILE A 948 6.58 11.18 -17.72
N VAL A 949 5.27 11.14 -17.95
CA VAL A 949 4.38 10.12 -17.37
C VAL A 949 3.78 9.29 -18.49
N VAL A 950 3.99 7.98 -18.45
CA VAL A 950 3.52 7.00 -19.44
C VAL A 950 2.42 6.16 -18.82
N TYR A 951 1.23 6.20 -19.39
CA TYR A 951 0.07 5.42 -18.94
C TYR A 951 0.00 4.13 -19.74
N VAL A 952 0.11 3.02 -19.02
CA VAL A 952 0.26 1.66 -19.59
C VAL A 952 -1.11 1.02 -19.72
N ASP A 953 -1.37 0.36 -20.85
CA ASP A 953 -2.58 -0.44 -21.06
C ASP A 953 -2.48 -1.76 -20.29
N GLY A 954 -3.39 -1.98 -19.35
CA GLY A 954 -3.55 -3.22 -18.62
C GLY A 954 -4.91 -3.90 -18.86
N ARG A 955 -5.72 -3.36 -19.78
CA ARG A 955 -7.05 -3.91 -20.10
C ARG A 955 -6.93 -5.08 -21.08
N CYS A 956 -7.77 -6.09 -20.89
CA CYS A 956 -7.89 -7.21 -21.82
C CYS A 956 -8.36 -6.75 -23.21
N ARG A 957 -7.80 -7.34 -24.27
CA ARG A 957 -8.10 -7.05 -25.67
C ARG A 957 -8.32 -8.31 -26.49
N GLU A 958 -8.76 -8.12 -27.74
CA GLU A 958 -8.71 -9.17 -28.75
C GLU A 958 -7.36 -9.16 -29.45
N ASN A 959 -6.79 -10.34 -29.67
CA ASN A 959 -5.59 -10.49 -30.48
C ASN A 959 -5.89 -10.28 -31.99
N ALA A 960 -4.87 -10.31 -32.83
CA ALA A 960 -5.01 -10.09 -34.27
C ALA A 960 -5.95 -11.11 -34.99
N ALA A 961 -6.24 -12.25 -34.36
CA ALA A 961 -7.19 -13.24 -34.86
C ALA A 961 -8.63 -13.01 -34.38
N GLY A 962 -8.90 -11.94 -33.63
CA GLY A 962 -10.21 -11.63 -33.05
C GLY A 962 -10.58 -12.48 -31.84
N LYS A 963 -9.61 -13.15 -31.21
CA LYS A 963 -9.84 -13.94 -29.99
C LYS A 963 -9.51 -13.11 -28.75
N ALA A 964 -10.34 -13.23 -27.72
CA ALA A 964 -10.09 -12.61 -26.42
C ALA A 964 -8.81 -13.16 -25.77
N GLU A 965 -7.92 -12.28 -25.33
CA GLU A 965 -6.70 -12.67 -24.61
C GLU A 965 -7.00 -13.03 -23.13
N CYS A 966 -7.95 -12.31 -22.52
CA CYS A 966 -8.49 -12.52 -21.18
C CYS A 966 -9.87 -11.85 -21.06
N LEU A 967 -10.42 -11.74 -19.86
CA LEU A 967 -11.78 -11.25 -19.65
C LEU A 967 -11.80 -9.74 -19.48
N GLN A 968 -11.22 -9.17 -18.41
CA GLN A 968 -11.29 -7.73 -18.16
C GLN A 968 -9.95 -7.09 -17.79
N GLY A 969 -9.19 -7.70 -16.88
CA GLY A 969 -7.89 -7.20 -16.41
C GLY A 969 -6.75 -8.19 -16.59
N THR A 970 -5.57 -7.67 -16.93
CA THR A 970 -4.37 -8.49 -17.15
C THR A 970 -3.46 -8.60 -15.93
N PHE A 971 -3.70 -7.77 -14.89
CA PHE A 971 -2.82 -7.61 -13.73
C PHE A 971 -1.35 -7.30 -14.10
N TYR A 972 -1.10 -6.84 -15.34
CA TYR A 972 0.21 -6.58 -15.91
C TYR A 972 1.19 -7.78 -15.85
N GLY A 973 0.65 -9.00 -15.69
CA GLY A 973 1.41 -10.24 -15.68
C GLY A 973 1.54 -10.88 -17.06
N ASP A 974 2.51 -11.77 -17.19
CA ASP A 974 2.62 -12.66 -18.35
C ASP A 974 1.72 -13.88 -18.14
N SER A 975 0.79 -14.11 -19.07
CA SER A 975 -0.18 -15.19 -18.95
C SER A 975 0.48 -16.56 -19.09
N ALA A 976 0.08 -17.50 -18.24
CA ALA A 976 0.41 -18.91 -18.31
C ALA A 976 -0.17 -19.59 -19.57
N ARG A 977 -1.20 -18.99 -20.18
CA ARG A 977 -1.83 -19.50 -21.40
C ARG A 977 -1.02 -19.11 -22.65
N PRO A 978 -0.80 -20.04 -23.60
CA PRO A 978 -0.11 -19.73 -24.85
C PRO A 978 -0.75 -18.63 -25.71
N ASP A 979 -2.07 -18.46 -25.59
CA ASP A 979 -2.85 -17.45 -26.31
C ASP A 979 -3.24 -16.24 -25.45
N GLY A 980 -2.76 -16.20 -24.20
CA GLY A 980 -2.96 -15.09 -23.28
C GLY A 980 -1.97 -13.94 -23.48
N PRO A 981 -2.23 -12.78 -22.85
CA PRO A 981 -1.37 -11.60 -22.97
C PRO A 981 -0.02 -11.80 -22.26
N GLN A 982 1.03 -11.19 -22.79
CA GLN A 982 2.38 -11.16 -22.19
C GLN A 982 2.70 -9.72 -21.79
N MET A 983 2.09 -9.25 -20.69
CA MET A 983 2.07 -7.82 -20.35
C MET A 983 3.36 -7.28 -19.76
N GLU A 984 4.14 -8.09 -19.06
CA GLU A 984 5.45 -7.65 -18.58
C GLU A 984 6.37 -7.40 -19.79
N GLN A 985 6.41 -8.35 -20.74
CA GLN A 985 7.20 -8.16 -21.96
C GLN A 985 6.69 -7.02 -22.82
N TRP A 986 5.37 -6.85 -22.93
CA TRP A 986 4.77 -5.72 -23.64
C TRP A 986 5.22 -4.38 -23.05
N LEU A 987 5.24 -4.27 -21.70
CA LEU A 987 5.73 -3.08 -21.04
C LEU A 987 7.22 -2.86 -21.28
N LEU A 988 8.06 -3.90 -21.19
CA LEU A 988 9.50 -3.76 -21.42
C LEU A 988 9.81 -3.25 -22.83
N GLU A 989 9.12 -3.75 -23.86
CA GLU A 989 9.24 -3.22 -25.22
C GLU A 989 8.70 -1.78 -25.34
N LEU A 990 7.62 -1.45 -24.62
CA LEU A 990 7.10 -0.09 -24.55
C LEU A 990 8.13 0.86 -23.92
N MET A 991 8.85 0.45 -22.87
CA MET A 991 9.90 1.25 -22.26
C MET A 991 10.99 1.62 -23.27
N ASP A 992 11.45 0.64 -24.06
CA ASP A 992 12.41 0.87 -25.14
C ASP A 992 11.88 1.84 -26.21
N HIS A 993 10.59 1.71 -26.57
CA HIS A 993 9.95 2.65 -27.49
C HIS A 993 9.93 4.08 -26.94
N ILE A 994 9.61 4.24 -25.65
CA ILE A 994 9.58 5.56 -24.99
C ILE A 994 10.97 6.20 -24.99
N ASP A 995 12.02 5.46 -24.67
CA ASP A 995 13.41 5.98 -24.66
C ASP A 995 13.92 6.36 -26.05
N GLN A 996 13.47 5.64 -27.09
CA GLN A 996 13.82 5.95 -28.48
C GLN A 996 13.05 7.16 -29.02
N ARG A 997 11.80 7.35 -28.61
CA ARG A 997 10.90 8.38 -29.16
C ARG A 997 10.98 9.71 -28.42
N TYR A 998 11.26 9.69 -27.11
CA TYR A 998 11.21 10.87 -26.25
C TYR A 998 12.56 11.15 -25.57
N ARG A 999 12.78 12.40 -25.15
CA ARG A 999 14.00 12.82 -24.42
C ARG A 999 13.99 12.34 -22.96
N THR A 1000 14.30 11.08 -22.75
CA THR A 1000 14.44 10.49 -21.40
C THR A 1000 15.85 10.68 -20.83
N LEU A 1001 15.96 10.75 -19.50
CA LEU A 1001 17.24 10.67 -18.79
C LEU A 1001 17.74 9.23 -18.78
N GLY A 1002 19.05 9.06 -18.97
CA GLY A 1002 19.73 7.78 -18.78
C GLY A 1002 20.35 7.69 -17.39
N GLU A 1003 21.00 6.56 -17.12
CA GLU A 1003 21.53 6.27 -15.79
C GLU A 1003 22.60 7.28 -15.32
N THR A 1004 22.57 7.61 -14.03
CA THR A 1004 23.60 8.43 -13.37
C THR A 1004 23.99 7.83 -12.02
N GLU A 1005 25.01 8.42 -11.39
CA GLU A 1005 25.44 8.04 -10.05
C GLU A 1005 25.42 9.28 -9.14
N THR A 1006 24.80 9.13 -7.96
CA THR A 1006 24.79 10.16 -6.93
C THR A 1006 25.38 9.65 -5.62
N SER A 1007 25.85 10.57 -4.77
CA SER A 1007 26.20 10.23 -3.38
C SER A 1007 24.92 10.25 -2.54
N TRP A 1008 24.60 9.12 -1.92
CA TRP A 1008 23.45 8.97 -1.03
C TRP A 1008 23.93 8.78 0.40
N THR A 1009 23.63 9.74 1.26
CA THR A 1009 23.93 9.67 2.70
C THR A 1009 22.75 9.02 3.41
N GLN A 1010 23.01 7.86 4.04
CA GLN A 1010 22.00 7.13 4.78
C GLN A 1010 21.77 7.74 6.15
#